data_AF-A0A7C7GUB4-F1
#
_entry.id   AF-A0A7C7GUB4-F1
#
_cell.length_a   1.000
_cell.length_b   1.000
_cell.length_c   1.000
_cell.angle_alpha   90.00
_cell.angle_beta   90.00
_cell.angle_gamma   90.00
#
_symmetry.space_group_name_H-M   'P 1'
#
loop_
_entity.id
_entity.type
_entity.pdbx_description
1 polymer ?
#
loop_
_entity_poly.entity_id
_entity_poly.type
_entity_poly.pdbx_seq_one_letter_code
_entity_poly.pdbx_strand_id
1 'polypeptide(L)'
;MGIKDLFGGKKSNKIVTKQHVEQLTAEVESKRFIEKTVEARQKFVPKIDFSDPKNFARYGSAEKYYEDSIQYIFKTYPYDGSFAEKTKWHTDSTYLDNWFFKNEYPRATGYLDLNTNPGVAIGSDNGGEFLLLPSPQYIQLTGGPHPHVDKPYGSAAPDGVTNKISETFPEKGGRANLWNDSEEYFKEIRRTNLYLNGEMGSTVEFWLKSDVDPSDRVALFDLWDGGVSDTRMTIEHTPNAHGGTTLFDVTYRVKGEGTLAGTPVSIGDENGLGSPAAQSVGGTPFSTVGWNHYAFTFKNSGNNLEIILYINGEFNESIVVGTEVDADALLGLRAHINSYIAAPPGGAGAAVGLGWGSHPFSYDEFRFWKTARNHKEIGRYWFSQFGGGTNSRDVKVVDRGNVDLGVYYKFNEGLLDDEHVDQRDGSVLDYSGRISNGIIVNYALGTRNLGSAINEADNEVARIGSRNTEFRDPILYPDHPDIVSLLEEKRLTGTTHDQTNNAGIYHTMPDWITEEDNGNLLNLTQVVSNYFDQLHLQIEELPRIKDIAYDSPESGDQPYHFARDLLDSVGFVAPDIFVDSTIIEELASRSEDEVFDHQIQEIKNLIYQNIYNNLVYIYKSKGTEKAFRNLIRCFGVDDELIKINLYADEVTYKFEDNVRYTSIQKNYVDFNNPDRNESVVYQFADPSNTSAVSYIPASDSAAIAPNNFHEHDFVPVTIEAEVIFPKFLEYDHPSYLLHTFGFTKAPQSEDASILGIHHVDVGGPTDSFRPAGVDDANFRLLVQRTGRDDKDAFFILTSTSLGGGFRIKSPTYKDVYDNERWNFAIRLRVEDKYWDGGVAPVDLTSSTDPEYVLEFYGVNATLDEIEKEFTVSVPVSSAEGRDFFENAKRLYVGAAYSQFEDNTTLELESNVKVSSVRYWVDYLDDETIKAHAKDASSAGRMNPLKPAYFTQMSFVDDMLPAFLPDGVTPMPAWAQSIPHGSHIPQIKTLVFDWDFATVETADGGSGAGPLVSDAKFIVEDIASGSIADNRWDWIGDIVERQYTGQGDFFLPNDIQAVDRDYVFSARKQLPESLSSSNTVNILRQDDDIFPKG
;
A
#
# COMPACT_ATOMS: atom_id res chain seq x y z
N MET A 1 49.32 -15.16 -0.81
CA MET A 1 48.12 -15.01 -1.66
C MET A 1 47.11 -14.25 -0.83
N GLY A 2 46.76 -13.03 -1.25
CA GLY A 2 45.90 -12.15 -0.46
C GLY A 2 44.44 -12.58 -0.57
N ILE A 3 43.64 -12.33 0.47
CA ILE A 3 42.18 -12.54 0.49
C ILE A 3 41.48 -11.90 -0.73
N LYS A 4 42.09 -10.89 -1.36
CA LYS A 4 41.65 -10.30 -2.63
C LYS A 4 41.58 -11.28 -3.81
N ASP A 5 42.42 -12.31 -3.84
CA ASP A 5 42.47 -13.26 -4.96
C ASP A 5 41.41 -14.37 -4.87
N LEU A 6 40.87 -14.63 -3.67
CA LEU A 6 39.84 -15.65 -3.45
C LEU A 6 38.46 -15.25 -3.99
N PHE A 7 38.23 -13.96 -4.21
CA PHE A 7 36.97 -13.41 -4.77
C PHE A 7 37.16 -12.80 -6.17
N GLY A 8 38.27 -13.09 -6.85
CA GLY A 8 38.58 -12.55 -8.18
C GLY A 8 37.84 -13.20 -9.37
N GLY A 9 37.09 -14.28 -9.13
CA GLY A 9 36.35 -14.99 -10.17
C GLY A 9 34.96 -14.40 -10.38
N LYS A 10 34.80 -13.61 -11.45
CA LYS A 10 33.59 -12.86 -11.87
C LYS A 10 33.45 -11.47 -11.24
N LYS A 11 34.35 -10.56 -11.60
CA LYS A 11 33.98 -9.13 -11.66
C LYS A 11 32.95 -8.94 -12.78
N SER A 12 31.67 -9.12 -12.45
CA SER A 12 30.59 -8.38 -13.09
C SER A 12 30.63 -6.93 -12.59
N ASN A 13 31.75 -6.25 -12.79
CA ASN A 13 31.68 -4.80 -12.81
C ASN A 13 31.19 -4.51 -14.23
N LYS A 14 29.91 -4.16 -14.40
CA LYS A 14 29.42 -3.46 -15.60
C LYS A 14 30.12 -2.10 -15.65
N ILE A 15 31.45 -2.09 -15.84
CA ILE A 15 32.16 -0.92 -16.28
C ILE A 15 31.73 -0.79 -17.73
N VAL A 16 30.97 0.25 -18.00
CA VAL A 16 30.56 0.69 -19.33
C VAL A 16 31.79 0.72 -20.24
N THR A 17 32.00 -0.35 -21.01
CA THR A 17 32.99 -0.37 -22.09
C THR A 17 32.42 0.40 -23.27
N LYS A 18 33.25 0.98 -24.14
CA LYS A 18 32.77 1.76 -25.31
C LYS A 18 31.79 1.01 -26.22
N GLN A 19 31.88 -0.33 -26.29
CA GLN A 19 30.90 -1.17 -27.01
C GLN A 19 29.57 -1.34 -26.25
N HIS A 20 29.57 -1.23 -24.91
CA HIS A 20 28.35 -1.14 -24.10
C HIS A 20 27.68 0.22 -24.29
N VAL A 21 28.42 1.34 -24.41
CA VAL A 21 27.83 2.69 -24.58
C VAL A 21 26.83 2.76 -25.74
N GLU A 22 27.11 2.13 -26.88
CA GLU A 22 26.20 2.13 -28.04
C GLU A 22 24.91 1.34 -27.80
N GLN A 23 24.97 0.24 -27.02
CA GLN A 23 23.78 -0.51 -26.59
C GLN A 23 23.02 0.25 -25.49
N LEU A 24 23.74 0.94 -24.59
CA LEU A 24 23.18 1.76 -23.51
C LEU A 24 22.45 3.00 -24.05
N THR A 25 22.92 3.60 -25.14
CA THR A 25 22.26 4.77 -25.78
C THR A 25 20.93 4.45 -26.44
N ALA A 26 20.60 3.17 -26.69
CA ALA A 26 19.30 2.81 -27.25
C ALA A 26 18.17 2.86 -26.20
N GLU A 27 18.50 2.83 -24.91
CA GLU A 27 17.52 2.81 -23.81
C GLU A 27 17.40 4.13 -23.06
N VAL A 28 18.25 5.09 -23.39
CA VAL A 28 18.42 6.35 -22.67
C VAL A 28 18.36 7.50 -23.66
N GLU A 29 17.82 8.66 -23.24
CA GLU A 29 17.62 9.85 -24.09
C GLU A 29 18.83 10.20 -24.97
N SER A 30 20.03 10.28 -24.36
CA SER A 30 21.26 10.59 -25.08
C SER A 30 22.51 10.20 -24.29
N LYS A 31 23.66 10.09 -24.97
CA LYS A 31 24.96 9.92 -24.33
C LYS A 31 25.29 11.08 -23.37
N ARG A 32 24.91 12.30 -23.75
CA ARG A 32 25.12 13.51 -22.94
C ARG A 32 24.34 13.44 -21.63
N PHE A 33 23.14 12.87 -21.64
CA PHE A 33 22.37 12.64 -20.41
C PHE A 33 23.15 11.74 -19.44
N ILE A 34 23.71 10.62 -19.91
CA ILE A 34 24.53 9.73 -19.07
C ILE A 34 25.71 10.49 -18.44
N GLU A 35 26.44 11.27 -19.25
CA GLU A 35 27.58 12.06 -18.76
C GLU A 35 27.15 13.07 -17.68
N LYS A 36 26.04 13.79 -17.90
CA LYS A 36 25.52 14.76 -16.93
C LYS A 36 24.95 14.13 -15.68
N THR A 37 24.32 12.97 -15.77
CA THR A 37 23.87 12.22 -14.61
C THR A 37 25.04 11.71 -13.77
N VAL A 38 26.15 11.29 -14.40
CA VAL A 38 27.37 10.91 -13.67
C VAL A 38 28.01 12.12 -12.97
N GLU A 39 28.07 13.27 -13.63
CA GLU A 39 28.53 14.52 -13.00
C GLU A 39 27.64 14.91 -11.82
N ALA A 40 26.31 14.86 -11.97
CA ALA A 40 25.34 15.17 -10.92
C ALA A 40 25.52 14.27 -9.69
N ARG A 41 25.76 12.96 -9.90
CA ARG A 41 26.01 12.00 -8.82
C ARG A 41 27.28 12.30 -8.02
N GLN A 42 28.23 13.07 -8.56
CA GLN A 42 29.46 13.46 -7.88
C GLN A 42 29.36 14.83 -7.20
N LYS A 43 28.22 15.52 -7.32
CA LYS A 43 28.02 16.83 -6.71
C LYS A 43 27.85 16.66 -5.20
N PHE A 44 28.71 17.34 -4.45
CA PHE A 44 28.57 17.45 -3.01
C PHE A 44 27.45 18.43 -2.66
N VAL A 45 26.55 18.04 -1.76
CA VAL A 45 25.48 18.88 -1.21
C VAL A 45 25.67 18.94 0.31
N PRO A 46 25.83 20.14 0.90
CA PRO A 46 25.97 20.28 2.35
C PRO A 46 24.63 20.09 3.07
N LYS A 47 24.63 19.48 4.26
CA LYS A 47 23.42 19.25 5.08
C LYS A 47 23.11 20.48 5.93
N ILE A 48 22.55 21.49 5.28
CA ILE A 48 22.23 22.78 5.89
C ILE A 48 20.78 23.10 5.57
N ASP A 49 20.07 23.63 6.56
CA ASP A 49 18.74 24.17 6.37
C ASP A 49 18.81 25.52 5.66
N PHE A 50 18.39 25.54 4.39
CA PHE A 50 18.37 26.73 3.55
C PHE A 50 17.10 27.59 3.74
N SER A 51 16.17 27.21 4.64
CA SER A 51 14.96 27.99 4.91
C SER A 51 15.23 29.29 5.70
N ASP A 52 16.30 29.31 6.50
CA ASP A 52 16.72 30.50 7.24
C ASP A 52 17.91 31.17 6.54
N PRO A 53 17.80 32.46 6.13
CA PRO A 53 18.90 33.20 5.50
C PRO A 53 20.17 33.25 6.34
N LYS A 54 20.07 33.14 7.67
CA LYS A 54 21.22 33.11 8.57
C LYS A 54 22.18 31.94 8.33
N ASN A 55 21.68 30.83 7.80
CA ASN A 55 22.47 29.64 7.60
C ASN A 55 23.33 29.71 6.34
N PHE A 56 22.87 30.42 5.30
CA PHE A 56 23.57 30.47 4.01
C PHE A 56 24.11 31.86 3.62
N ALA A 57 23.50 32.96 4.07
CA ALA A 57 23.90 34.32 3.73
C ALA A 57 24.70 34.95 4.89
N ARG A 58 25.99 34.62 5.00
CA ARG A 58 26.87 35.16 6.04
C ARG A 58 27.58 36.43 5.59
N TYR A 59 28.07 36.45 4.35
CA TYR A 59 28.86 37.55 3.79
C TYR A 59 28.09 38.37 2.76
N GLY A 60 27.18 37.73 2.02
CA GLY A 60 26.35 38.38 1.00
C GLY A 60 25.02 38.91 1.54
N SER A 61 24.32 39.65 0.69
CA SER A 61 22.92 40.05 0.92
C SER A 61 21.99 38.87 0.65
N ALA A 62 21.20 38.49 1.65
CA ALA A 62 20.13 37.49 1.54
C ALA A 62 19.03 37.95 0.59
N GLU A 63 18.68 39.25 0.62
CA GLU A 63 17.70 39.82 -0.31
C GLU A 63 18.12 39.56 -1.76
N LYS A 64 19.38 39.84 -2.09
CA LYS A 64 19.91 39.59 -3.44
C LYS A 64 19.99 38.12 -3.80
N TYR A 65 20.35 37.24 -2.86
CA TYR A 65 20.34 35.80 -3.13
C TYR A 65 18.94 35.29 -3.52
N TYR A 66 17.90 35.66 -2.77
CA TYR A 66 16.53 35.25 -3.10
C TYR A 66 16.06 35.83 -4.45
N GLU A 67 16.29 37.12 -4.68
CA GLU A 67 15.93 37.77 -5.95
C GLU A 67 16.63 37.11 -7.13
N ASP A 68 17.95 36.90 -7.02
CA ASP A 68 18.75 36.29 -8.08
C ASP A 68 18.37 34.82 -8.32
N SER A 69 18.08 34.04 -7.28
CA SER A 69 17.63 32.64 -7.41
C SER A 69 16.28 32.54 -8.12
N ILE A 70 15.28 33.35 -7.73
CA ILE A 70 13.97 33.40 -8.40
C ILE A 70 14.14 33.79 -9.87
N GLN A 71 14.91 34.85 -10.14
CA GLN A 71 15.17 35.31 -11.49
C GLN A 71 15.96 34.31 -12.32
N TYR A 72 16.90 33.59 -11.71
CA TYR A 72 17.67 32.56 -12.37
C TYR A 72 16.77 31.43 -12.84
N ILE A 73 15.84 30.96 -12.01
CA ILE A 73 14.91 29.88 -12.37
C ILE A 73 14.06 30.28 -13.59
N PHE A 74 13.24 31.34 -13.53
CA PHE A 74 12.37 31.67 -14.67
C PHE A 74 13.12 32.13 -15.94
N LYS A 75 14.35 32.65 -15.82
CA LYS A 75 15.13 33.09 -17.00
C LYS A 75 15.94 31.98 -17.64
N THR A 76 16.35 30.97 -16.89
CA THR A 76 17.39 30.02 -17.34
C THR A 76 16.98 28.55 -17.27
N TYR A 77 15.91 28.20 -16.55
CA TYR A 77 15.45 26.81 -16.48
C TYR A 77 15.06 26.31 -17.89
N PRO A 78 15.66 25.22 -18.37
CA PRO A 78 15.42 24.71 -19.72
C PRO A 78 14.13 23.89 -19.77
N TYR A 79 12.97 24.55 -19.68
CA TYR A 79 11.65 23.90 -19.63
C TYR A 79 11.39 23.01 -20.85
N ASP A 80 11.79 23.51 -22.03
CA ASP A 80 11.70 22.89 -23.36
C ASP A 80 12.97 22.13 -23.76
N GLY A 81 13.91 21.98 -22.82
CA GLY A 81 15.20 21.31 -23.02
C GLY A 81 15.14 19.81 -22.81
N SER A 82 16.22 19.15 -23.23
CA SER A 82 16.42 17.72 -22.99
C SER A 82 16.64 17.41 -21.52
N PHE A 83 16.44 16.15 -21.09
CA PHE A 83 16.79 15.74 -19.72
C PHE A 83 18.26 16.04 -19.43
N ALA A 84 19.16 15.88 -20.42
CA ALA A 84 20.56 16.28 -20.29
C ALA A 84 20.76 17.78 -19.98
N GLU A 85 19.92 18.67 -20.50
CA GLU A 85 19.96 20.10 -20.19
C GLU A 85 19.39 20.41 -18.81
N LYS A 86 18.28 19.78 -18.44
CA LYS A 86 17.69 19.91 -17.10
C LYS A 86 18.67 19.42 -16.02
N THR A 87 19.27 18.24 -16.20
CA THR A 87 20.30 17.72 -15.28
C THR A 87 21.53 18.62 -15.23
N LYS A 88 21.96 19.18 -16.37
CA LYS A 88 23.06 20.15 -16.40
C LYS A 88 22.71 21.40 -15.61
N TRP A 89 21.51 21.95 -15.78
CA TRP A 89 21.05 23.13 -15.05
C TRP A 89 21.11 22.89 -13.54
N HIS A 90 20.60 21.76 -13.05
CA HIS A 90 20.72 21.39 -11.63
C HIS A 90 22.16 21.26 -11.15
N THR A 91 23.04 20.70 -11.99
CA THR A 91 24.47 20.53 -11.66
C THR A 91 25.19 21.87 -11.58
N ASP A 92 24.92 22.79 -12.52
CA ASP A 92 25.52 24.12 -12.58
C ASP A 92 24.93 25.10 -11.54
N SER A 93 23.70 24.87 -11.09
CA SER A 93 22.98 25.68 -10.10
C SER A 93 23.64 25.64 -8.71
N THR A 94 23.50 26.71 -7.93
CA THR A 94 24.01 26.73 -6.55
C THR A 94 23.22 25.79 -5.63
N TYR A 95 23.68 25.60 -4.40
CA TYR A 95 22.95 24.81 -3.39
C TYR A 95 21.59 25.45 -3.08
N LEU A 96 21.59 26.78 -2.90
CA LEU A 96 20.38 27.54 -2.66
C LEU A 96 19.40 27.43 -3.83
N ASP A 97 19.86 27.61 -5.08
CA ASP A 97 18.97 27.55 -6.26
C ASP A 97 18.24 26.21 -6.37
N ASN A 98 18.95 25.10 -6.15
CA ASN A 98 18.36 23.76 -6.19
C ASN A 98 17.37 23.54 -5.04
N TRP A 99 17.73 23.98 -3.83
CA TRP A 99 16.83 23.90 -2.68
C TRP A 99 15.58 24.75 -2.90
N PHE A 100 15.74 25.96 -3.40
CA PHE A 100 14.67 26.92 -3.66
C PHE A 100 13.72 26.39 -4.75
N PHE A 101 14.28 25.87 -5.85
CA PHE A 101 13.52 25.21 -6.93
C PHE A 101 12.66 24.04 -6.42
N LYS A 102 13.21 23.22 -5.53
CA LYS A 102 12.52 22.03 -5.01
C LYS A 102 11.43 22.38 -3.99
N ASN A 103 11.70 23.31 -3.08
CA ASN A 103 10.89 23.49 -1.88
C ASN A 103 9.96 24.71 -1.90
N GLU A 104 10.38 25.83 -2.51
CA GLU A 104 9.65 27.11 -2.41
C GLU A 104 9.14 27.63 -3.75
N TYR A 105 9.82 27.29 -4.86
CA TYR A 105 9.46 27.85 -6.17
C TYR A 105 8.12 27.31 -6.68
N PRO A 106 7.19 28.18 -7.13
CA PRO A 106 5.91 27.79 -7.72
C PRO A 106 6.08 26.90 -8.95
N ARG A 107 5.44 25.73 -8.89
CA ARG A 107 5.42 24.73 -9.95
C ARG A 107 3.99 24.25 -10.17
N ALA A 108 3.60 24.07 -11.43
CA ALA A 108 2.25 23.69 -11.82
C ALA A 108 2.27 22.43 -12.69
N THR A 109 1.18 21.68 -12.59
CA THR A 109 0.67 20.79 -13.64
C THR A 109 -0.53 21.47 -14.28
N GLY A 110 -0.99 20.98 -15.42
CA GLY A 110 -2.27 21.39 -15.95
C GLY A 110 -2.73 20.57 -17.13
N TYR A 111 -4.01 20.64 -17.41
CA TYR A 111 -4.62 20.12 -18.63
C TYR A 111 -5.66 21.13 -19.15
N LEU A 112 -6.09 20.97 -20.39
CA LEU A 112 -7.11 21.83 -20.99
C LEU A 112 -8.48 21.20 -20.99
N ASP A 113 -9.50 21.96 -20.63
CA ASP A 113 -10.91 21.62 -20.67
C ASP A 113 -11.60 22.46 -21.78
N LEU A 114 -11.63 21.93 -23.00
CA LEU A 114 -12.15 22.63 -24.16
C LEU A 114 -13.66 22.42 -24.28
N ASN A 115 -14.42 23.48 -24.58
CA ASN A 115 -15.87 23.48 -24.80
C ASN A 115 -16.69 22.99 -23.60
N THR A 116 -16.27 23.19 -22.36
CA THR A 116 -17.01 22.78 -21.14
C THR A 116 -18.45 23.31 -21.09
N ASN A 117 -18.70 24.47 -21.68
CA ASN A 117 -20.03 25.04 -21.87
C ASN A 117 -20.30 25.23 -23.37
N PRO A 118 -20.59 24.15 -24.12
CA PRO A 118 -20.64 24.19 -25.58
C PRO A 118 -21.82 24.99 -26.13
N GLY A 119 -22.83 25.27 -25.31
CA GLY A 119 -24.07 25.92 -25.75
C GLY A 119 -24.85 25.06 -26.74
N VAL A 120 -25.83 25.67 -27.43
CA VAL A 120 -26.60 25.00 -28.49
C VAL A 120 -25.89 25.23 -29.83
N ALA A 121 -25.65 24.16 -30.60
CA ALA A 121 -25.03 24.26 -31.92
C ALA A 121 -25.77 25.26 -32.82
N ILE A 122 -25.02 26.12 -33.51
CA ILE A 122 -25.52 27.19 -34.38
C ILE A 122 -25.51 26.82 -35.87
N GLY A 123 -24.93 25.66 -36.21
CA GLY A 123 -24.94 25.10 -37.54
C GLY A 123 -24.76 23.58 -37.51
N SER A 124 -25.41 22.91 -38.46
CA SER A 124 -25.20 21.49 -38.75
C SER A 124 -25.03 21.32 -40.27
N ASP A 125 -24.33 20.28 -40.68
CA ASP A 125 -24.24 19.89 -42.09
C ASP A 125 -25.54 19.21 -42.60
N ASN A 126 -25.58 18.87 -43.89
CA ASN A 126 -26.70 18.15 -44.51
C ASN A 126 -26.68 16.67 -44.12
N GLY A 127 -27.03 16.39 -42.87
CA GLY A 127 -26.98 15.06 -42.27
C GLY A 127 -27.04 15.11 -40.75
N GLY A 128 -26.61 16.24 -40.16
CA GLY A 128 -26.51 16.39 -38.72
C GLY A 128 -25.30 15.66 -38.14
N GLU A 129 -24.34 15.27 -38.98
CA GLU A 129 -23.15 14.52 -38.57
C GLU A 129 -22.05 15.44 -38.03
N PHE A 130 -22.01 16.71 -38.47
CA PHE A 130 -21.03 17.69 -38.01
C PHE A 130 -21.71 18.92 -37.43
N LEU A 131 -21.28 19.33 -36.24
CA LEU A 131 -21.81 20.47 -35.51
C LEU A 131 -20.83 21.65 -35.48
N LEU A 132 -21.39 22.86 -35.47
CA LEU A 132 -20.68 24.10 -35.17
C LEU A 132 -21.24 24.71 -33.87
N LEU A 133 -20.39 24.84 -32.86
CA LEU A 133 -20.73 25.48 -31.59
C LEU A 133 -20.72 27.02 -31.73
N PRO A 134 -21.42 27.78 -30.87
CA PRO A 134 -21.43 29.24 -30.87
C PRO A 134 -20.06 29.89 -30.65
N SER A 135 -19.23 29.26 -29.83
CA SER A 135 -17.89 29.74 -29.45
C SER A 135 -16.95 28.54 -29.33
N PRO A 136 -16.61 27.90 -30.45
CA PRO A 136 -15.83 26.68 -30.44
C PRO A 136 -14.43 26.98 -29.91
N GLN A 137 -14.01 26.21 -28.90
CA GLN A 137 -12.70 26.25 -28.29
C GLN A 137 -11.83 25.14 -28.89
N TYR A 138 -10.70 25.54 -29.43
CA TYR A 138 -9.74 24.65 -30.08
C TYR A 138 -8.36 25.30 -30.05
N ILE A 139 -7.31 24.48 -30.19
CA ILE A 139 -5.92 24.98 -30.20
C ILE A 139 -5.50 25.11 -31.66
N GLN A 140 -5.00 26.28 -32.03
CA GLN A 140 -4.38 26.52 -33.33
C GLN A 140 -2.86 26.58 -33.17
N LEU A 141 -2.14 25.81 -33.97
CA LEU A 141 -0.68 25.84 -34.03
C LEU A 141 -0.16 25.83 -35.47
N THR A 142 1.10 26.26 -35.63
CA THR A 142 1.78 26.29 -36.92
C THR A 142 3.17 25.65 -36.81
N GLY A 143 3.58 24.93 -37.85
CA GLY A 143 4.82 24.14 -37.83
C GLY A 143 6.12 24.92 -37.99
N GLY A 144 6.05 26.23 -38.27
CA GLY A 144 7.20 27.12 -38.37
C GLY A 144 8.30 26.75 -39.39
N PRO A 145 9.24 27.68 -39.68
CA PRO A 145 9.15 29.11 -39.44
C PRO A 145 8.52 29.80 -40.68
N HIS A 146 7.38 30.46 -40.51
CA HIS A 146 7.04 31.53 -41.47
C HIS A 146 7.94 32.73 -41.16
N PRO A 147 8.60 33.35 -42.15
CA PRO A 147 9.38 34.55 -41.91
C PRO A 147 8.45 35.68 -41.46
N HIS A 148 8.79 36.30 -40.33
CA HIS A 148 8.27 37.57 -39.82
C HIS A 148 6.89 37.57 -39.15
N VAL A 149 6.89 37.95 -37.87
CA VAL A 149 5.75 38.12 -36.96
C VAL A 149 4.96 39.42 -37.21
N ASP A 150 5.35 40.24 -38.21
CA ASP A 150 4.85 41.61 -38.39
C ASP A 150 3.89 41.81 -39.58
N LYS A 151 3.33 40.75 -40.18
CA LYS A 151 2.34 40.92 -41.25
C LYS A 151 0.96 40.37 -40.89
N PRO A 152 -0.10 41.17 -41.05
CA PRO A 152 -1.47 40.77 -40.74
C PRO A 152 -1.99 39.69 -41.69
N TYR A 153 -2.96 38.93 -41.17
CA TYR A 153 -3.61 37.79 -41.81
C TYR A 153 -4.02 38.08 -43.27
N GLY A 154 -3.51 37.27 -44.21
CA GLY A 154 -3.90 37.31 -45.63
C GLY A 154 -2.90 37.94 -46.62
N SER A 155 -1.73 38.41 -46.18
CA SER A 155 -0.67 38.73 -47.15
C SER A 155 -0.05 37.45 -47.70
N ALA A 156 -0.17 37.21 -49.01
CA ALA A 156 0.52 36.13 -49.70
C ALA A 156 1.99 36.09 -49.28
N ALA A 157 2.51 34.88 -49.04
CA ALA A 157 3.94 34.66 -48.97
C ALA A 157 4.58 35.35 -50.19
N PRO A 158 5.66 36.13 -50.03
CA PRO A 158 6.38 36.60 -51.19
C PRO A 158 6.88 35.34 -51.91
N ASP A 159 6.42 35.14 -53.14
CA ASP A 159 7.09 34.28 -54.11
C ASP A 159 8.59 34.64 -54.08
N GLY A 160 9.42 33.71 -53.58
CA GLY A 160 10.87 33.85 -53.57
C GLY A 160 11.50 34.26 -52.23
N VAL A 161 11.29 33.50 -51.15
CA VAL A 161 12.26 33.50 -50.03
C VAL A 161 13.57 32.90 -50.54
N THR A 162 14.50 33.77 -50.95
CA THR A 162 15.85 33.44 -51.42
C THR A 162 16.89 33.30 -50.30
N ASN A 163 16.50 33.45 -49.04
CA ASN A 163 17.42 33.26 -47.92
C ASN A 163 17.63 31.76 -47.71
N LYS A 164 18.89 31.35 -47.54
CA LYS A 164 19.19 29.95 -47.25
C LYS A 164 18.61 29.60 -45.88
N ILE A 165 18.09 28.39 -45.69
CA ILE A 165 17.56 27.92 -44.39
C ILE A 165 18.62 28.06 -43.27
N SER A 166 19.91 27.93 -43.62
CA SER A 166 21.06 28.20 -42.73
C SER A 166 21.20 29.65 -42.24
N GLU A 167 20.56 30.61 -42.91
CA GLU A 167 20.50 32.04 -42.52
C GLU A 167 19.28 32.32 -41.62
N THR A 168 18.25 31.47 -41.68
CA THR A 168 17.08 31.49 -40.77
C THR A 168 17.37 30.77 -39.46
N PHE A 169 18.21 29.74 -39.49
CA PHE A 169 18.66 28.96 -38.32
C PHE A 169 20.19 29.02 -38.21
N PRO A 170 20.76 29.93 -37.40
CA PRO A 170 22.20 30.03 -37.28
C PRO A 170 22.81 28.77 -36.64
N GLU A 171 23.95 28.29 -37.16
CA GLU A 171 24.70 27.14 -36.60
C GLU A 171 25.12 27.30 -35.12
N LYS A 172 25.07 28.54 -34.60
CA LYS A 172 25.34 28.89 -33.20
C LYS A 172 24.49 30.10 -32.78
N GLY A 173 23.65 29.93 -31.77
CA GLY A 173 22.98 31.02 -31.05
C GLY A 173 21.55 31.35 -31.48
N GLY A 174 20.92 30.51 -32.32
CA GLY A 174 19.48 30.60 -32.58
C GLY A 174 18.71 30.09 -31.36
N ARG A 175 17.56 30.71 -31.05
CA ARG A 175 16.65 30.25 -29.99
C ARG A 175 15.75 29.08 -30.43
N ALA A 176 15.82 28.67 -31.71
CA ALA A 176 15.03 27.58 -32.31
C ALA A 176 15.95 26.61 -33.09
N ASN A 177 15.37 25.58 -33.73
CA ASN A 177 16.04 24.48 -34.47
C ASN A 177 17.50 24.77 -34.91
N LEU A 178 18.45 23.97 -34.43
CA LEU A 178 19.85 24.05 -34.88
C LEU A 178 19.98 23.41 -36.27
N TRP A 179 20.31 24.22 -37.29
CA TRP A 179 20.57 23.69 -38.63
C TRP A 179 21.78 22.76 -38.63
N ASN A 180 21.63 21.56 -39.21
CA ASN A 180 22.69 20.58 -39.37
C ASN A 180 22.57 19.92 -40.75
N ASP A 181 23.59 20.10 -41.60
CA ASP A 181 23.62 19.60 -42.97
C ASP A 181 24.53 18.36 -43.16
N SER A 182 25.03 17.79 -42.06
CA SER A 182 25.95 16.64 -42.08
C SER A 182 25.33 15.35 -42.63
N GLU A 183 24.03 15.13 -42.43
CA GLU A 183 23.29 13.99 -42.99
C GLU A 183 21.97 14.45 -43.61
N GLU A 184 21.51 13.73 -44.63
CA GLU A 184 20.26 13.99 -45.34
C GLU A 184 19.04 13.89 -44.41
N TYR A 185 19.05 12.93 -43.49
CA TYR A 185 18.04 12.78 -42.44
C TYR A 185 17.82 14.06 -41.62
N PHE A 186 18.91 14.66 -41.09
CA PHE A 186 18.81 15.88 -40.30
C PHE A 186 18.41 17.10 -41.13
N LYS A 187 18.76 17.10 -42.42
CA LYS A 187 18.29 18.12 -43.36
C LYS A 187 16.80 18.06 -43.60
N GLU A 188 16.17 16.89 -43.58
CA GLU A 188 14.73 16.74 -43.78
C GLU A 188 13.96 17.09 -42.50
N ILE A 189 14.32 16.45 -41.39
CA ILE A 189 13.54 16.52 -40.15
C ILE A 189 13.60 17.88 -39.43
N ARG A 190 14.60 18.73 -39.73
CA ARG A 190 14.78 20.05 -39.10
C ARG A 190 14.23 21.21 -39.93
N ARG A 191 13.54 20.94 -41.05
CA ARG A 191 12.96 21.97 -41.94
C ARG A 191 11.70 22.63 -41.37
N THR A 192 10.81 21.82 -40.81
CA THR A 192 9.52 22.21 -40.23
C THR A 192 9.24 21.34 -39.00
N ASN A 193 8.53 21.89 -38.01
CA ASN A 193 8.12 21.18 -36.80
C ASN A 193 6.91 20.28 -37.07
N LEU A 194 6.11 20.61 -38.08
CA LEU A 194 5.05 19.75 -38.60
C LEU A 194 5.51 19.20 -39.96
N TYR A 195 5.89 17.92 -39.98
CA TYR A 195 6.43 17.24 -41.15
C TYR A 195 5.70 15.93 -41.35
N LEU A 196 5.28 15.64 -42.59
CA LEU A 196 4.62 14.41 -42.97
C LEU A 196 5.40 13.75 -44.10
N ASN A 197 5.73 12.48 -43.90
CA ASN A 197 6.50 11.66 -44.84
C ASN A 197 6.04 10.21 -44.68
N GLY A 198 5.64 9.53 -45.75
CA GLY A 198 5.17 8.15 -45.67
C GLY A 198 6.26 7.14 -45.29
N GLU A 199 7.52 7.37 -45.67
CA GLU A 199 8.65 6.48 -45.40
C GLU A 199 9.12 6.58 -43.94
N MET A 200 9.26 7.80 -43.42
CA MET A 200 9.61 8.06 -42.02
C MET A 200 8.42 7.79 -41.08
N GLY A 201 7.21 8.01 -41.58
CA GLY A 201 5.98 7.94 -40.82
C GLY A 201 5.74 9.17 -39.93
N SER A 202 4.71 9.11 -39.10
CA SER A 202 4.40 10.14 -38.10
C SER A 202 3.66 9.51 -36.93
N THR A 203 3.73 10.14 -35.74
CA THR A 203 3.01 9.69 -34.55
C THR A 203 2.32 10.86 -33.87
N VAL A 204 1.08 10.67 -33.45
CA VAL A 204 0.35 11.61 -32.58
C VAL A 204 -0.01 10.90 -31.29
N GLU A 205 0.31 11.52 -30.16
CA GLU A 205 0.02 11.02 -28.81
C GLU A 205 -0.69 12.11 -28.01
N PHE A 206 -1.68 11.75 -27.21
CA PHE A 206 -2.30 12.67 -26.24
C PHE A 206 -3.15 11.89 -25.23
N TRP A 207 -3.33 12.48 -24.05
CA TRP A 207 -4.37 12.09 -23.12
C TRP A 207 -5.67 12.80 -23.48
N LEU A 208 -6.77 12.05 -23.46
CA LEU A 208 -8.10 12.55 -23.78
C LEU A 208 -9.11 12.06 -22.73
N LYS A 209 -10.03 12.94 -22.35
CA LYS A 209 -11.23 12.62 -21.57
C LYS A 209 -12.43 13.38 -22.12
N SER A 210 -13.58 12.74 -22.10
CA SER A 210 -14.90 13.37 -22.21
C SER A 210 -15.78 12.90 -21.05
N ASP A 211 -16.87 13.61 -20.80
CA ASP A 211 -17.90 13.15 -19.87
C ASP A 211 -18.81 12.09 -20.53
N VAL A 212 -19.01 12.21 -21.84
CA VAL A 212 -19.86 11.34 -22.65
C VAL A 212 -19.23 11.21 -24.03
N ASP A 213 -19.27 10.00 -24.61
CA ASP A 213 -18.83 9.78 -25.98
C ASP A 213 -19.61 10.68 -26.97
N PRO A 214 -18.92 11.34 -27.93
CA PRO A 214 -19.57 12.23 -28.88
C PRO A 214 -20.64 11.51 -29.70
N SER A 215 -21.84 12.10 -29.79
CA SER A 215 -22.91 11.62 -30.67
C SER A 215 -22.73 12.03 -32.13
N ASP A 216 -21.76 12.90 -32.40
CA ASP A 216 -21.49 13.54 -33.69
C ASP A 216 -20.03 13.28 -34.11
N ARG A 217 -19.70 13.51 -35.39
CA ARG A 217 -18.32 13.42 -35.88
C ARG A 217 -17.52 14.62 -35.40
N VAL A 218 -16.40 14.36 -34.73
CA VAL A 218 -15.58 15.40 -34.10
C VAL A 218 -14.10 15.20 -34.43
N ALA A 219 -13.38 16.29 -34.65
CA ALA A 219 -11.97 16.27 -34.99
C ALA A 219 -11.12 16.35 -33.73
N LEU A 220 -10.34 15.30 -33.44
CA LEU A 220 -9.39 15.33 -32.33
C LEU A 220 -8.13 16.09 -32.72
N PHE A 221 -7.63 15.81 -33.92
CA PHE A 221 -6.47 16.47 -34.50
C PHE A 221 -6.65 16.57 -36.02
N ASP A 222 -6.45 17.76 -36.59
CA ASP A 222 -6.47 18.02 -38.02
C ASP A 222 -5.23 18.83 -38.40
N LEU A 223 -4.45 18.31 -39.33
CA LEU A 223 -3.24 18.93 -39.85
C LEU A 223 -3.39 19.05 -41.37
N TRP A 224 -3.34 20.27 -41.90
CA TRP A 224 -3.70 20.55 -43.29
C TRP A 224 -2.88 21.69 -43.90
N ASP A 225 -2.61 21.60 -45.21
CA ASP A 225 -1.89 22.62 -45.99
C ASP A 225 -2.81 23.62 -46.74
N GLY A 226 -4.12 23.37 -46.76
CA GLY A 226 -5.11 24.27 -47.39
C GLY A 226 -5.35 24.06 -48.89
N GLY A 227 -4.76 23.02 -49.51
CA GLY A 227 -4.80 22.79 -50.97
C GLY A 227 -6.03 22.04 -51.51
N VAL A 228 -6.17 21.99 -52.85
CA VAL A 228 -7.19 21.19 -53.60
C VAL A 228 -6.64 19.81 -54.02
N SER A 229 -5.35 19.58 -53.80
CA SER A 229 -4.63 18.30 -53.92
C SER A 229 -3.67 18.28 -52.73
N ASP A 230 -4.28 18.09 -51.57
CA ASP A 230 -3.80 18.51 -50.26
C ASP A 230 -2.96 17.47 -49.55
N THR A 231 -2.03 17.97 -48.74
CA THR A 231 -1.43 17.21 -47.66
C THR A 231 -2.32 17.36 -46.44
N ARG A 232 -2.81 16.24 -45.91
CA ARG A 232 -3.69 16.23 -44.74
C ARG A 232 -3.46 15.02 -43.84
N MET A 233 -3.46 15.25 -42.54
CA MET A 233 -3.56 14.23 -41.53
C MET A 233 -4.74 14.56 -40.60
N THR A 234 -5.73 13.66 -40.50
CA THR A 234 -6.84 13.82 -39.55
C THR A 234 -6.99 12.59 -38.67
N ILE A 235 -7.35 12.85 -37.41
CA ILE A 235 -7.81 11.86 -36.44
C ILE A 235 -9.17 12.35 -35.94
N GLU A 236 -10.20 11.56 -36.18
CA GLU A 236 -11.59 11.97 -35.99
C GLU A 236 -12.32 10.89 -35.19
N HIS A 237 -13.14 11.28 -34.23
CA HIS A 237 -14.07 10.37 -33.58
C HIS A 237 -15.36 10.30 -34.40
N THR A 238 -15.89 9.10 -34.61
CA THR A 238 -17.12 8.89 -35.36
C THR A 238 -18.15 8.09 -34.57
N PRO A 239 -19.40 8.59 -34.48
CA PRO A 239 -20.50 7.86 -33.85
C PRO A 239 -20.96 6.76 -34.81
N ASN A 240 -21.03 5.52 -34.33
CA ASN A 240 -21.49 4.41 -35.17
C ASN A 240 -23.02 4.37 -35.24
N ALA A 241 -23.58 4.43 -36.45
CA ALA A 241 -25.01 4.40 -36.70
C ALA A 241 -25.67 3.03 -36.40
N HIS A 242 -24.91 1.98 -36.08
CA HIS A 242 -25.40 0.60 -35.89
C HIS A 242 -24.93 -0.06 -34.59
N GLY A 243 -25.13 0.61 -33.45
CA GLY A 243 -25.23 -0.03 -32.13
C GLY A 243 -23.98 -0.76 -31.63
N GLY A 244 -23.11 -0.02 -30.92
CA GLY A 244 -22.30 -0.60 -29.85
C GLY A 244 -20.82 -0.24 -29.80
N THR A 245 -20.21 0.28 -30.88
CA THR A 245 -18.76 0.56 -30.91
C THR A 245 -18.46 1.91 -31.56
N THR A 246 -17.81 2.80 -30.82
CA THR A 246 -17.21 4.08 -31.28
C THR A 246 -15.92 3.77 -32.08
N LEU A 247 -15.69 4.50 -33.17
CA LEU A 247 -14.56 4.29 -34.08
C LEU A 247 -13.77 5.57 -34.30
N PHE A 248 -12.46 5.44 -34.53
CA PHE A 248 -11.64 6.53 -35.04
C PHE A 248 -11.57 6.47 -36.56
N ASP A 249 -11.95 7.54 -37.26
CA ASP A 249 -11.65 7.71 -38.67
C ASP A 249 -10.34 8.48 -38.80
N VAL A 250 -9.39 7.91 -39.54
CA VAL A 250 -8.08 8.52 -39.77
C VAL A 250 -7.83 8.75 -41.26
N THR A 251 -7.18 9.87 -41.55
CA THR A 251 -6.70 10.22 -42.89
C THR A 251 -5.21 10.57 -42.82
N TYR A 252 -4.41 10.07 -43.74
CA TYR A 252 -3.00 10.44 -43.88
C TYR A 252 -2.63 10.53 -45.37
N ARG A 253 -2.39 11.75 -45.86
CA ARG A 253 -2.19 12.07 -47.28
C ARG A 253 -1.07 13.07 -47.48
N VAL A 254 -0.25 12.83 -48.50
CA VAL A 254 0.82 13.72 -48.98
C VAL A 254 0.60 14.00 -50.45
N LYS A 255 0.89 15.22 -50.89
CA LYS A 255 0.70 15.66 -52.28
C LYS A 255 1.66 14.93 -53.25
N GLY A 256 1.11 14.12 -54.16
CA GLY A 256 1.84 13.41 -55.23
C GLY A 256 1.04 13.22 -56.52
N GLU A 257 1.71 13.09 -57.68
CA GLU A 257 1.06 12.78 -58.98
C GLU A 257 0.67 11.29 -59.03
N GLY A 258 -0.45 10.92 -58.40
CA GLY A 258 -0.90 9.52 -58.40
C GLY A 258 -2.19 9.32 -57.62
N THR A 259 -3.20 8.83 -58.31
CA THR A 259 -4.58 8.61 -57.87
C THR A 259 -4.75 7.64 -56.67
N LEU A 260 -5.58 8.07 -55.70
CA LEU A 260 -6.31 7.35 -54.63
C LEU A 260 -5.57 6.94 -53.32
N ALA A 261 -5.68 7.80 -52.30
CA ALA A 261 -5.96 7.38 -50.92
C ALA A 261 -6.95 8.37 -50.28
N GLY A 262 -8.06 8.62 -50.98
CA GLY A 262 -9.04 9.69 -50.72
C GLY A 262 -10.18 9.33 -49.76
N THR A 263 -10.13 8.17 -49.10
CA THR A 263 -11.21 7.69 -48.22
C THR A 263 -10.70 7.64 -46.78
N PRO A 264 -11.40 8.25 -45.80
CA PRO A 264 -11.14 7.99 -44.38
C PRO A 264 -11.15 6.49 -44.11
N VAL A 265 -10.28 6.04 -43.21
CA VAL A 265 -10.17 4.64 -42.79
C VAL A 265 -10.56 4.56 -41.33
N SER A 266 -11.50 3.67 -40.99
CA SER A 266 -11.93 3.44 -39.62
C SER A 266 -10.98 2.46 -38.91
N ILE A 267 -10.59 2.76 -37.67
CA ILE A 267 -9.81 1.92 -36.75
C ILE A 267 -10.54 1.85 -35.39
N GLY A 268 -10.57 0.68 -34.75
CA GLY A 268 -11.27 0.38 -33.50
C GLY A 268 -12.48 -0.57 -33.60
N ASP A 269 -12.66 -1.33 -34.69
CA ASP A 269 -13.82 -2.22 -34.93
C ASP A 269 -13.50 -3.70 -34.65
N GLU A 270 -14.33 -4.38 -33.84
CA GLU A 270 -14.23 -5.82 -33.56
C GLU A 270 -14.60 -6.71 -34.77
N ASN A 271 -15.34 -6.20 -35.77
CA ASN A 271 -15.98 -7.04 -36.79
C ASN A 271 -15.49 -6.86 -38.24
N GLY A 272 -14.50 -6.00 -38.51
CA GLY A 272 -13.85 -5.90 -39.83
C GLY A 272 -14.82 -5.69 -41.02
N LEU A 273 -15.97 -5.06 -40.81
CA LEU A 273 -17.05 -4.96 -41.79
C LEU A 273 -17.30 -3.51 -42.21
N GLY A 274 -16.31 -2.91 -42.90
CA GLY A 274 -16.41 -1.50 -43.27
C GLY A 274 -15.58 -0.96 -44.44
N SER A 275 -15.05 -1.78 -45.38
CA SER A 275 -14.63 -1.44 -46.79
C SER A 275 -13.55 -2.44 -47.30
N PRO A 276 -13.50 -2.80 -48.61
CA PRO A 276 -12.82 -4.02 -49.06
C PRO A 276 -11.32 -3.81 -49.27
N ALA A 277 -10.51 -3.88 -48.20
CA ALA A 277 -9.09 -4.26 -48.24
C ALA A 277 -8.39 -4.28 -46.85
N ALA A 278 -9.02 -3.77 -45.79
CA ALA A 278 -8.38 -3.71 -44.47
C ALA A 278 -8.46 -5.06 -43.74
N GLN A 279 -7.32 -5.71 -43.52
CA GLN A 279 -7.20 -6.76 -42.50
C GLN A 279 -7.06 -6.09 -41.14
N SER A 280 -8.15 -6.03 -40.39
CA SER A 280 -8.16 -5.74 -38.95
C SER A 280 -7.61 -6.95 -38.18
N VAL A 281 -6.76 -6.71 -37.18
CA VAL A 281 -6.29 -7.72 -36.24
C VAL A 281 -6.74 -7.29 -34.84
N GLY A 282 -8.02 -7.55 -34.52
CA GLY A 282 -8.62 -7.63 -33.19
C GLY A 282 -8.37 -6.46 -32.22
N GLY A 283 -9.38 -5.61 -32.02
CA GLY A 283 -9.42 -4.60 -30.96
C GLY A 283 -10.71 -4.67 -30.13
N THR A 284 -10.67 -4.23 -28.88
CA THR A 284 -11.87 -4.01 -28.03
C THR A 284 -12.42 -2.60 -28.27
N PRO A 285 -13.75 -2.38 -28.16
CA PRO A 285 -14.33 -1.04 -28.23
C PRO A 285 -13.69 -0.11 -27.20
N PHE A 286 -13.37 1.13 -27.58
CA PHE A 286 -12.79 2.14 -26.67
C PHE A 286 -13.85 3.18 -26.29
N SER A 287 -13.68 3.86 -25.17
CA SER A 287 -14.53 5.00 -24.78
C SER A 287 -13.66 6.22 -24.50
N THR A 288 -14.13 7.38 -24.92
CA THR A 288 -13.54 8.67 -24.55
C THR A 288 -13.93 9.09 -23.13
N VAL A 289 -14.84 8.35 -22.48
CA VAL A 289 -15.23 8.58 -21.09
C VAL A 289 -14.09 8.18 -20.15
N GLY A 290 -13.66 9.13 -19.31
CA GLY A 290 -12.49 8.96 -18.44
C GLY A 290 -11.16 9.19 -19.16
N TRP A 291 -10.09 9.37 -18.38
CA TRP A 291 -8.75 9.65 -18.91
C TRP A 291 -8.15 8.41 -19.58
N ASN A 292 -7.86 8.51 -20.88
CA ASN A 292 -7.13 7.50 -21.63
C ASN A 292 -6.05 8.15 -22.50
N HIS A 293 -4.90 7.48 -22.62
CA HIS A 293 -3.85 7.88 -23.53
C HIS A 293 -4.00 7.19 -24.89
N TYR A 294 -4.09 7.98 -25.95
CA TYR A 294 -4.19 7.50 -27.32
C TYR A 294 -2.92 7.79 -28.09
N ALA A 295 -2.40 6.81 -28.83
CA ALA A 295 -1.31 7.02 -29.77
C ALA A 295 -1.61 6.39 -31.13
N PHE A 296 -1.45 7.18 -32.19
CA PHE A 296 -1.63 6.76 -33.58
C PHE A 296 -0.31 6.86 -34.33
N THR A 297 0.16 5.75 -34.90
CA THR A 297 1.38 5.73 -35.73
C THR A 297 1.01 5.45 -37.18
N PHE A 298 1.62 6.18 -38.12
CA PHE A 298 1.39 6.06 -39.56
C PHE A 298 2.72 5.78 -40.24
N LYS A 299 2.86 4.72 -41.04
CA LYS A 299 4.11 4.41 -41.75
C LYS A 299 3.88 3.52 -42.96
N ASN A 300 4.61 3.74 -44.05
CA ASN A 300 4.60 2.81 -45.19
C ASN A 300 5.20 1.44 -44.81
N SER A 301 4.48 0.38 -45.13
CA SER A 301 4.87 -1.03 -44.96
C SER A 301 4.83 -1.71 -46.32
N GLY A 302 5.99 -1.79 -46.98
CA GLY A 302 6.07 -2.16 -48.40
C GLY A 302 5.41 -1.09 -49.27
N ASN A 303 4.49 -1.52 -50.15
CA ASN A 303 3.77 -0.62 -51.06
C ASN A 303 2.45 -0.09 -50.48
N ASN A 304 2.20 -0.24 -49.18
CA ASN A 304 0.94 0.11 -48.52
C ASN A 304 1.23 1.02 -47.31
N LEU A 305 0.24 1.74 -46.81
CA LEU A 305 0.32 2.48 -45.55
C LEU A 305 -0.16 1.60 -44.39
N GLU A 306 0.62 1.50 -43.31
CA GLU A 306 0.24 0.88 -42.04
C GLU A 306 -0.11 1.95 -41.01
N ILE A 307 -1.21 1.72 -40.28
CA ILE A 307 -1.69 2.58 -39.20
C ILE A 307 -1.88 1.71 -37.97
N ILE A 308 -1.34 2.14 -36.83
CA ILE A 308 -1.43 1.40 -35.56
C ILE A 308 -1.99 2.31 -34.48
N LEU A 309 -2.95 1.79 -33.71
CA LEU A 309 -3.52 2.40 -32.53
C LEU A 309 -2.99 1.74 -31.26
N TYR A 310 -2.54 2.56 -30.32
CA TYR A 310 -2.21 2.16 -28.95
C TYR A 310 -3.12 2.88 -27.97
N ILE A 311 -3.57 2.18 -26.94
CA ILE A 311 -4.35 2.72 -25.83
C ILE A 311 -3.61 2.43 -24.53
N ASN A 312 -3.35 3.46 -23.72
CA ASN A 312 -2.65 3.36 -22.43
C ASN A 312 -1.30 2.62 -22.53
N GLY A 313 -0.58 2.87 -23.63
CA GLY A 313 0.73 2.26 -23.92
C GLY A 313 0.67 0.86 -24.55
N GLU A 314 -0.49 0.19 -24.50
CA GLU A 314 -0.67 -1.16 -25.05
C GLU A 314 -1.10 -1.12 -26.53
N PHE A 315 -0.66 -2.12 -27.29
CA PHE A 315 -1.11 -2.30 -28.68
C PHE A 315 -2.59 -2.65 -28.69
N ASN A 316 -3.38 -1.93 -29.48
CA ASN A 316 -4.80 -2.24 -29.69
C ASN A 316 -5.01 -2.87 -31.07
N GLU A 317 -4.79 -2.11 -32.14
CA GLU A 317 -5.08 -2.56 -33.51
C GLU A 317 -4.05 -2.04 -34.52
N SER A 318 -3.77 -2.83 -35.57
CA SER A 318 -3.05 -2.40 -36.77
C SER A 318 -3.90 -2.63 -38.01
N ILE A 319 -3.87 -1.66 -38.93
CA ILE A 319 -4.55 -1.70 -40.22
C ILE A 319 -3.58 -1.34 -41.32
N VAL A 320 -3.58 -2.14 -42.40
CA VAL A 320 -2.81 -1.87 -43.62
C VAL A 320 -3.76 -1.47 -44.74
N VAL A 321 -3.49 -0.33 -45.38
CA VAL A 321 -4.39 0.33 -46.34
C VAL A 321 -3.68 0.66 -47.66
N GLY A 322 -4.40 0.46 -48.76
CA GLY A 322 -4.18 1.19 -50.02
C GLY A 322 -2.79 1.05 -50.62
N THR A 323 -2.26 2.17 -51.10
CA THR A 323 -0.90 2.34 -51.64
C THR A 323 -0.04 3.17 -50.70
N GLU A 324 1.28 3.07 -50.82
CA GLU A 324 2.25 3.87 -50.07
C GLU A 324 2.00 5.37 -50.24
N VAL A 325 2.30 6.14 -49.21
CA VAL A 325 2.20 7.60 -49.23
C VAL A 325 3.56 8.17 -49.64
N ASP A 326 3.55 9.13 -50.57
CA ASP A 326 4.75 9.77 -51.09
C ASP A 326 5.58 10.48 -50.00
N ALA A 327 6.85 10.71 -50.32
CA ALA A 327 7.88 11.05 -49.35
C ALA A 327 7.86 12.48 -48.80
N ASP A 328 7.05 13.44 -49.31
CA ASP A 328 7.31 14.83 -48.91
C ASP A 328 6.15 15.84 -49.01
N ALA A 329 5.76 16.41 -47.87
CA ALA A 329 4.95 17.63 -47.79
C ALA A 329 5.64 18.69 -46.93
N LEU A 330 6.08 19.77 -47.57
CA LEU A 330 7.08 20.66 -46.99
C LEU A 330 6.61 22.04 -46.54
N LEU A 331 5.47 22.57 -47.02
CA LEU A 331 5.19 24.01 -46.87
C LEU A 331 3.73 24.31 -46.56
N GLY A 332 3.50 25.07 -45.48
CA GLY A 332 2.20 25.65 -45.15
C GLY A 332 1.33 24.85 -44.18
N LEU A 333 1.83 23.74 -43.63
CA LEU A 333 1.10 22.91 -42.68
C LEU A 333 0.74 23.67 -41.39
N ARG A 334 -0.53 23.59 -41.03
CA ARG A 334 -1.12 24.12 -39.78
C ARG A 334 -1.87 22.99 -39.12
N ALA A 335 -1.95 23.00 -37.79
CA ALA A 335 -2.72 22.02 -37.05
C ALA A 335 -3.75 22.69 -36.15
N HIS A 336 -4.92 22.08 -36.07
CA HIS A 336 -5.93 22.33 -35.06
C HIS A 336 -6.09 21.10 -34.17
N ILE A 337 -6.21 21.31 -32.86
CA ILE A 337 -6.60 20.29 -31.88
C ILE A 337 -8.02 20.61 -31.44
N ASN A 338 -8.90 19.60 -31.41
CA ASN A 338 -10.34 19.73 -31.10
C ASN A 338 -11.16 20.56 -32.12
N SER A 339 -10.73 20.67 -33.38
CA SER A 339 -11.57 21.17 -34.47
C SER A 339 -10.96 20.87 -35.84
N TYR A 340 -11.78 20.95 -36.88
CA TYR A 340 -11.29 20.94 -38.25
C TYR A 340 -10.70 22.31 -38.65
N ILE A 341 -9.67 22.30 -39.50
CA ILE A 341 -9.09 23.51 -40.10
C ILE A 341 -10.02 24.10 -41.18
N ALA A 342 -10.80 23.25 -41.84
CA ALA A 342 -11.84 23.64 -42.79
C ALA A 342 -13.09 22.76 -42.66
N ALA A 343 -14.20 23.24 -43.23
CA ALA A 343 -15.45 22.50 -43.25
C ALA A 343 -15.27 21.05 -43.78
N PRO A 344 -15.99 20.08 -43.22
CA PRO A 344 -15.77 18.65 -43.46
C PRO A 344 -15.92 18.27 -44.95
N PRO A 345 -15.15 17.27 -45.43
CA PRO A 345 -15.14 16.85 -46.82
C PRO A 345 -16.46 16.13 -47.18
N GLY A 346 -17.45 16.86 -47.68
CA GLY A 346 -18.73 16.28 -48.15
C GLY A 346 -19.93 17.22 -48.15
N GLY A 347 -19.87 18.32 -47.40
CA GLY A 347 -20.97 19.29 -47.31
C GLY A 347 -21.01 20.25 -48.50
N ALA A 348 -21.69 19.89 -49.59
CA ALA A 348 -22.05 20.85 -50.64
C ALA A 348 -23.02 21.91 -50.07
N GLY A 349 -22.47 22.99 -49.50
CA GLY A 349 -23.24 24.15 -49.03
C GLY A 349 -22.89 24.71 -47.65
N ALA A 350 -22.00 24.08 -46.88
CA ALA A 350 -21.56 24.64 -45.59
C ALA A 350 -20.63 25.83 -45.80
N ALA A 351 -20.87 26.95 -45.10
CA ALA A 351 -19.98 28.09 -45.12
C ALA A 351 -18.60 27.67 -44.60
N VAL A 352 -17.55 27.95 -45.38
CA VAL A 352 -16.15 27.75 -44.97
C VAL A 352 -15.91 28.55 -43.69
N GLY A 353 -15.66 27.87 -42.57
CA GLY A 353 -15.48 28.48 -41.27
C GLY A 353 -14.60 27.63 -40.37
N LEU A 354 -13.89 28.25 -39.43
CA LEU A 354 -13.07 27.57 -38.43
C LEU A 354 -13.98 27.07 -37.28
N GLY A 355 -13.59 25.98 -36.61
CA GLY A 355 -14.25 25.52 -35.38
C GLY A 355 -15.37 24.48 -35.53
N TRP A 356 -15.61 23.97 -36.74
CA TRP A 356 -16.49 22.81 -36.96
C TRP A 356 -15.93 21.54 -36.31
N GLY A 357 -16.81 20.65 -35.85
CA GLY A 357 -16.42 19.35 -35.29
C GLY A 357 -15.67 19.46 -33.97
N SER A 358 -15.90 20.54 -33.21
CA SER A 358 -15.37 20.73 -31.86
C SER A 358 -16.31 20.09 -30.83
N HIS A 359 -15.74 19.57 -29.73
CA HIS A 359 -16.48 18.87 -28.70
C HIS A 359 -15.97 19.21 -27.28
N PRO A 360 -16.78 19.00 -26.22
CA PRO A 360 -16.32 19.01 -24.84
C PRO A 360 -15.29 17.90 -24.58
N PHE A 361 -14.00 18.26 -24.60
CA PHE A 361 -12.91 17.32 -24.36
C PHE A 361 -11.86 17.96 -23.45
N SER A 362 -11.36 17.14 -22.54
CA SER A 362 -10.15 17.44 -21.80
C SER A 362 -8.93 16.86 -22.54
N TYR A 363 -7.88 17.66 -22.71
CA TYR A 363 -6.62 17.26 -23.34
C TYR A 363 -5.45 17.48 -22.40
N ASP A 364 -4.53 16.51 -22.37
CA ASP A 364 -3.26 16.62 -21.68
C ASP A 364 -2.12 15.97 -22.50
N GLU A 365 -0.88 16.39 -22.27
CA GLU A 365 0.34 15.75 -22.77
C GLU A 365 0.33 15.47 -24.30
N PHE A 366 -0.12 16.44 -25.11
CA PHE A 366 -0.20 16.34 -26.57
C PHE A 366 1.20 16.36 -27.20
N ARG A 367 1.51 15.36 -28.03
CA ARG A 367 2.79 15.22 -28.74
C ARG A 367 2.58 14.89 -30.20
N PHE A 368 3.32 15.58 -31.06
CA PHE A 368 3.43 15.27 -32.48
C PHE A 368 4.87 14.89 -32.82
N TRP A 369 5.05 13.70 -33.39
CA TRP A 369 6.33 13.17 -33.84
C TRP A 369 6.36 13.08 -35.36
N LYS A 370 7.48 13.50 -35.95
CA LYS A 370 7.73 13.48 -37.40
C LYS A 370 8.18 12.12 -37.91
N THR A 371 8.17 11.11 -37.04
CA THR A 371 8.51 9.71 -37.33
C THR A 371 7.50 8.79 -36.65
N ALA A 372 7.33 7.59 -37.20
CA ALA A 372 6.55 6.54 -36.56
C ALA A 372 7.32 5.92 -35.39
N ARG A 373 6.79 6.04 -34.17
CA ARG A 373 7.32 5.42 -32.97
C ARG A 373 6.92 3.95 -32.90
N ASN A 374 7.74 3.15 -32.26
CA ASN A 374 7.43 1.74 -32.03
C ASN A 374 6.68 1.51 -30.71
N HIS A 375 6.06 0.34 -30.56
CA HIS A 375 5.33 -0.05 -29.35
C HIS A 375 6.13 0.14 -28.05
N LYS A 376 7.43 -0.20 -28.05
CA LYS A 376 8.30 -0.07 -26.88
C LYS A 376 8.53 1.39 -26.50
N GLU A 377 8.66 2.29 -27.48
CA GLU A 377 8.80 3.72 -27.24
C GLU A 377 7.51 4.34 -26.69
N ILE A 378 6.34 3.92 -27.17
CA ILE A 378 5.05 4.42 -26.69
C ILE A 378 4.76 3.88 -25.28
N GLY A 379 4.92 2.56 -25.07
CA GLY A 379 4.72 1.90 -23.78
C GLY A 379 5.60 2.46 -22.65
N ARG A 380 6.79 2.97 -22.97
CA ARG A 380 7.70 3.59 -21.99
C ARG A 380 7.34 5.00 -21.57
N TYR A 381 6.63 5.78 -22.39
CA TYR A 381 6.52 7.24 -22.20
C TYR A 381 5.08 7.75 -22.15
N TRP A 382 4.06 6.89 -22.22
CA TRP A 382 2.66 7.33 -22.13
C TRP A 382 2.29 7.86 -20.74
N PHE A 383 2.85 7.30 -19.67
CA PHE A 383 2.57 7.66 -18.26
C PHE A 383 3.59 8.65 -17.66
N SER A 384 4.46 9.23 -18.47
CA SER A 384 5.57 10.07 -18.00
C SER A 384 5.88 11.19 -18.99
N GLN A 385 6.41 12.31 -18.53
CA GLN A 385 6.85 13.40 -19.39
C GLN A 385 8.06 13.02 -20.26
N PHE A 386 8.19 13.67 -21.42
CA PHE A 386 9.31 13.49 -22.33
C PHE A 386 10.29 14.68 -22.31
N GLY A 387 11.58 14.43 -22.55
CA GLY A 387 12.61 15.48 -22.64
C GLY A 387 12.64 16.13 -24.03
N GLY A 388 12.53 17.45 -24.11
CA GLY A 388 12.57 18.20 -25.36
C GLY A 388 14.00 18.42 -25.89
N GLY A 389 14.24 19.61 -26.43
CA GLY A 389 15.56 20.10 -26.81
C GLY A 389 15.94 19.89 -28.28
N THR A 390 16.72 20.83 -28.81
CA THR A 390 17.19 20.86 -30.22
C THR A 390 18.59 20.29 -30.42
N ASN A 391 19.18 19.73 -29.37
CA ASN A 391 20.61 19.79 -29.10
C ASN A 391 21.39 18.48 -29.34
N SER A 392 20.86 17.50 -30.08
CA SER A 392 21.71 16.42 -30.60
C SER A 392 22.56 16.94 -31.77
N ARG A 393 23.74 17.47 -31.45
CA ARG A 393 24.81 17.79 -32.40
C ARG A 393 25.84 16.66 -32.51
N ASP A 394 25.78 15.63 -31.66
CA ASP A 394 26.68 14.49 -31.76
C ASP A 394 26.27 13.57 -32.91
N VAL A 395 26.79 13.95 -34.08
CA VAL A 395 26.88 13.17 -35.31
C VAL A 395 27.66 11.89 -35.00
N LYS A 396 26.93 10.83 -34.63
CA LYS A 396 27.13 9.45 -35.08
C LYS A 396 26.18 8.49 -34.33
N VAL A 397 25.16 8.05 -35.07
CA VAL A 397 24.58 6.70 -35.09
C VAL A 397 23.29 6.39 -34.30
N VAL A 398 22.91 6.99 -33.17
CA VAL A 398 21.70 6.48 -32.43
C VAL A 398 20.80 7.53 -31.73
N ASP A 399 21.15 8.82 -31.77
CA ASP A 399 20.50 9.87 -30.96
C ASP A 399 19.24 10.47 -31.65
N ARG A 400 18.25 9.61 -31.99
CA ARG A 400 17.06 10.00 -32.79
C ARG A 400 15.87 10.51 -31.96
N GLY A 401 15.78 10.19 -30.67
CA GLY A 401 14.59 10.46 -29.85
C GLY A 401 14.14 11.93 -29.88
N ASN A 402 15.00 12.86 -29.46
CA ASN A 402 14.56 14.25 -29.27
C ASN A 402 14.44 15.04 -30.57
N VAL A 403 15.13 14.63 -31.66
CA VAL A 403 15.11 15.34 -32.95
C VAL A 403 13.81 15.12 -33.73
N ASP A 404 13.18 13.98 -33.48
CA ASP A 404 11.97 13.51 -34.15
C ASP A 404 10.70 14.17 -33.59
N LEU A 405 10.74 14.61 -32.32
CA LEU A 405 9.67 15.39 -31.71
C LEU A 405 9.47 16.69 -32.49
N GLY A 406 8.24 16.96 -32.91
CA GLY A 406 7.85 18.15 -33.64
C GLY A 406 7.26 19.22 -32.73
N VAL A 407 6.23 18.84 -31.97
CA VAL A 407 5.50 19.72 -31.04
C VAL A 407 5.19 18.94 -29.77
N TYR A 408 5.27 19.59 -28.62
CA TYR A 408 4.88 19.00 -27.34
C TYR A 408 4.20 20.03 -26.45
N TYR A 409 2.94 19.78 -26.09
CA TYR A 409 2.17 20.61 -25.17
C TYR A 409 1.79 19.82 -23.93
N LYS A 410 2.22 20.32 -22.78
CA LYS A 410 1.87 19.78 -21.46
C LYS A 410 0.76 20.55 -20.76
N PHE A 411 0.56 21.81 -21.13
CA PHE A 411 -0.39 22.72 -20.46
C PHE A 411 -0.05 23.09 -19.00
N ASN A 412 1.22 22.92 -18.60
CA ASN A 412 1.75 23.15 -17.25
C ASN A 412 2.16 24.61 -16.95
N GLU A 413 1.63 25.60 -17.68
CA GLU A 413 2.11 26.99 -17.56
C GLU A 413 1.60 27.75 -16.33
N GLY A 414 0.62 27.19 -15.61
CA GLY A 414 -0.10 27.85 -14.51
C GLY A 414 -1.30 28.68 -14.99
N LEU A 415 -1.94 29.38 -14.06
CA LEU A 415 -3.11 30.24 -14.27
C LEU A 415 -2.85 31.61 -13.65
N LEU A 416 -2.92 32.67 -14.45
CA LEU A 416 -2.69 34.03 -13.97
C LEU A 416 -3.86 34.57 -13.15
N ASP A 417 -5.09 34.23 -13.52
CA ASP A 417 -6.31 34.66 -12.85
C ASP A 417 -7.42 33.61 -13.07
N ASP A 418 -8.07 33.17 -11.99
CA ASP A 418 -9.16 32.19 -12.02
C ASP A 418 -10.56 32.84 -11.97
N GLU A 419 -10.63 34.15 -11.69
CA GLU A 419 -11.87 34.95 -11.62
C GLU A 419 -12.12 35.76 -12.90
N HIS A 420 -11.08 36.14 -13.64
CA HIS A 420 -11.15 36.96 -14.84
C HIS A 420 -10.34 36.36 -15.99
N VAL A 421 -10.86 36.50 -17.22
CA VAL A 421 -10.17 36.01 -18.42
C VAL A 421 -8.91 36.85 -18.69
N ASP A 422 -7.73 36.26 -18.49
CA ASP A 422 -6.46 36.78 -19.02
C ASP A 422 -6.14 36.16 -20.39
N GLN A 423 -5.87 37.00 -21.39
CA GLN A 423 -5.58 36.52 -22.76
C GLN A 423 -4.25 35.76 -22.87
N ARG A 424 -3.33 35.94 -21.93
CA ARG A 424 -2.04 35.24 -21.90
C ARG A 424 -2.21 33.77 -21.52
N ASP A 425 -3.23 33.44 -20.71
CA ASP A 425 -3.59 32.06 -20.40
C ASP A 425 -4.12 31.33 -21.64
N GLY A 426 -4.59 32.06 -22.66
CA GLY A 426 -4.90 31.50 -23.98
C GLY A 426 -3.69 31.06 -24.80
N SER A 427 -2.45 31.27 -24.33
CA SER A 427 -1.24 30.79 -25.01
C SER A 427 -0.81 29.41 -24.50
N VAL A 428 -0.31 28.56 -25.40
CA VAL A 428 0.20 27.21 -25.08
C VAL A 428 1.69 27.14 -25.45
N LEU A 429 2.54 26.84 -24.48
CA LEU A 429 3.99 26.75 -24.67
C LEU A 429 4.38 25.40 -25.26
N ASP A 430 5.33 25.44 -26.20
CA ASP A 430 5.93 24.26 -26.80
C ASP A 430 7.14 23.77 -25.99
N TYR A 431 7.00 22.59 -25.39
CA TYR A 431 8.03 21.91 -24.60
C TYR A 431 8.99 21.07 -25.46
N SER A 432 8.86 21.10 -26.79
CA SER A 432 9.76 20.35 -27.70
C SER A 432 11.11 21.02 -27.93
N GLY A 433 11.25 22.31 -27.59
CA GLY A 433 12.44 23.13 -27.85
C GLY A 433 12.44 23.83 -29.22
N ARG A 434 11.36 23.72 -30.00
CA ARG A 434 11.32 24.18 -31.40
C ARG A 434 10.49 25.43 -31.65
N ILE A 435 9.87 25.95 -30.59
CA ILE A 435 9.10 27.18 -30.57
C ILE A 435 7.93 27.14 -31.57
N SER A 436 7.09 26.11 -31.45
CA SER A 436 5.77 26.01 -32.09
C SER A 436 4.66 26.25 -31.07
N ASN A 437 4.64 27.40 -30.40
CA ASN A 437 3.61 27.72 -29.41
C ASN A 437 2.21 27.74 -30.05
N GLY A 438 1.23 27.23 -29.31
CA GLY A 438 -0.18 27.19 -29.70
C GLY A 438 -0.97 28.38 -29.16
N ILE A 439 -2.15 28.62 -29.74
CA ILE A 439 -3.11 29.61 -29.27
C ILE A 439 -4.48 28.93 -29.11
N ILE A 440 -5.08 29.06 -27.94
CA ILE A 440 -6.45 28.64 -27.66
C ILE A 440 -7.39 29.69 -28.24
N VAL A 441 -8.17 29.30 -29.25
CA VAL A 441 -9.20 30.14 -29.82
C VAL A 441 -10.41 30.16 -28.89
N ASN A 442 -11.01 31.34 -28.68
CA ASN A 442 -12.14 31.54 -27.76
C ASN A 442 -11.86 31.10 -26.31
N TYR A 443 -10.63 31.36 -25.81
CA TYR A 443 -10.29 31.12 -24.41
C TYR A 443 -11.31 31.75 -23.45
N ALA A 444 -11.73 31.00 -22.44
CA ALA A 444 -12.66 31.41 -21.40
C ALA A 444 -12.25 30.81 -20.05
N LEU A 445 -12.86 31.32 -18.97
CA LEU A 445 -12.64 30.76 -17.63
C LEU A 445 -13.02 29.28 -17.58
N GLY A 446 -12.22 28.50 -16.86
CA GLY A 446 -12.37 27.05 -16.77
C GLY A 446 -11.83 26.26 -17.96
N THR A 447 -11.24 26.91 -18.98
CA THR A 447 -10.55 26.20 -20.07
C THR A 447 -9.20 25.61 -19.65
N ARG A 448 -8.55 26.18 -18.64
CA ARG A 448 -7.34 25.63 -18.02
C ARG A 448 -7.68 25.04 -16.65
N ASN A 449 -7.08 23.90 -16.35
CA ASN A 449 -7.14 23.26 -15.05
C ASN A 449 -5.71 22.98 -14.55
N LEU A 450 -5.47 22.99 -13.24
CA LEU A 450 -4.17 22.69 -12.61
C LEU A 450 -3.99 21.20 -12.25
N GLY A 451 -4.98 20.37 -12.59
CA GLY A 451 -4.89 18.92 -12.46
C GLY A 451 -3.88 18.28 -13.42
N SER A 452 -3.90 16.96 -13.52
CA SER A 452 -3.00 16.19 -14.38
C SER A 452 -3.70 14.91 -14.80
N ALA A 453 -3.73 14.62 -16.10
CA ALA A 453 -4.32 13.39 -16.60
C ALA A 453 -3.58 12.16 -16.07
N ILE A 454 -2.25 12.24 -15.93
CA ILE A 454 -1.43 11.14 -15.40
C ILE A 454 -1.78 10.85 -13.93
N ASN A 455 -2.02 11.89 -13.12
CA ASN A 455 -2.35 11.75 -11.71
C ASN A 455 -3.83 11.34 -11.48
N GLU A 456 -4.73 11.82 -12.34
CA GLU A 456 -6.18 11.62 -12.24
C GLU A 456 -6.69 10.37 -12.96
N ALA A 457 -5.91 9.79 -13.87
CA ALA A 457 -6.29 8.56 -14.54
C ALA A 457 -6.49 7.45 -13.50
N ASP A 458 -7.76 7.10 -13.28
CA ASP A 458 -8.20 6.03 -12.40
C ASP A 458 -7.88 4.70 -13.08
N ASN A 459 -6.60 4.36 -13.13
CA ASN A 459 -6.18 3.09 -13.66
C ASN A 459 -6.60 2.03 -12.63
N GLU A 460 -7.77 1.40 -12.83
CA GLU A 460 -8.18 0.13 -12.21
C GLU A 460 -7.11 -0.98 -12.38
N VAL A 461 -6.09 -0.73 -13.22
CA VAL A 461 -4.89 -1.55 -13.44
C VAL A 461 -3.68 -1.04 -12.64
N ALA A 462 -3.86 -0.20 -11.62
CA ALA A 462 -2.84 0.09 -10.61
C ALA A 462 -2.57 -1.20 -9.82
N ARG A 463 -1.78 -2.09 -10.45
CA ARG A 463 -1.11 -3.23 -9.84
C ARG A 463 -0.47 -2.72 -8.55
N ILE A 464 -1.10 -3.04 -7.43
CA ILE A 464 -0.53 -3.14 -6.09
C ILE A 464 0.61 -2.11 -5.86
N GLY A 465 0.26 -0.83 -5.68
CA GLY A 465 1.15 0.15 -5.02
C GLY A 465 1.77 1.27 -5.87
N SER A 466 1.52 1.37 -7.17
CA SER A 466 2.18 2.41 -8.00
C SER A 466 1.26 3.60 -8.32
N ARG A 467 1.43 4.73 -7.60
CA ARG A 467 0.84 6.03 -7.96
C ARG A 467 1.83 6.78 -8.87
N ASN A 468 1.65 6.69 -10.18
CA ASN A 468 2.39 7.54 -11.12
C ASN A 468 2.09 9.01 -10.81
N THR A 469 3.12 9.77 -10.41
CA THR A 469 2.98 11.19 -10.07
C THR A 469 3.70 12.04 -11.10
N GLU A 470 2.99 12.94 -11.77
CA GLU A 470 3.56 13.85 -12.76
C GLU A 470 4.45 14.92 -12.10
N PHE A 471 5.60 15.17 -12.74
CA PHE A 471 6.49 16.26 -12.35
C PHE A 471 5.86 17.63 -12.68
N ARG A 472 5.71 18.48 -11.66
CA ARG A 472 5.25 19.87 -11.83
C ARG A 472 6.35 20.74 -12.45
N ASP A 473 6.07 21.36 -13.59
CA ASP A 473 7.01 22.28 -14.25
C ASP A 473 7.01 23.66 -13.57
N PRO A 474 8.15 24.37 -13.52
CA PRO A 474 8.23 25.71 -12.94
C PRO A 474 7.47 26.75 -13.75
N ILE A 475 6.77 27.64 -13.06
CA ILE A 475 6.08 28.78 -13.68
C ILE A 475 7.13 29.80 -14.15
N LEU A 476 7.12 30.13 -15.45
CA LEU A 476 8.15 30.98 -16.07
C LEU A 476 7.73 32.45 -16.21
N TYR A 477 6.47 32.78 -15.97
CA TYR A 477 5.97 34.14 -16.13
C TYR A 477 6.40 35.00 -14.92
N PRO A 478 7.21 36.06 -15.13
CA PRO A 478 7.69 36.88 -14.02
C PRO A 478 6.57 37.67 -13.34
N ASP A 479 5.50 37.98 -14.07
CA ASP A 479 4.35 38.74 -13.57
C ASP A 479 3.25 37.82 -12.98
N HIS A 480 3.51 36.51 -12.84
CA HIS A 480 2.54 35.58 -12.26
C HIS A 480 2.30 35.89 -10.78
N PRO A 481 1.04 35.91 -10.28
CA PRO A 481 0.74 36.30 -8.90
C PRO A 481 1.55 35.53 -7.85
N ASP A 482 1.71 34.22 -8.02
CA ASP A 482 2.51 33.39 -7.12
C ASP A 482 4.00 33.78 -7.10
N ILE A 483 4.57 34.08 -8.27
CA ILE A 483 5.98 34.50 -8.39
C ILE A 483 6.19 35.89 -7.79
N VAL A 484 5.27 36.82 -8.06
CA VAL A 484 5.32 38.18 -7.49
C VAL A 484 5.16 38.13 -5.98
N SER A 485 4.23 37.32 -5.47
CA SER A 485 4.00 37.15 -4.03
C SER A 485 5.21 36.54 -3.33
N LEU A 486 5.78 35.48 -3.91
CA LEU A 486 7.02 34.86 -3.42
C LEU A 486 8.18 35.86 -3.41
N LEU A 487 8.35 36.63 -4.47
CA LEU A 487 9.42 37.61 -4.58
C LEU A 487 9.30 38.69 -3.48
N GLU A 488 8.11 39.23 -3.27
CA GLU A 488 7.86 40.24 -2.22
C GLU A 488 8.09 39.68 -0.81
N GLU A 489 7.65 38.45 -0.54
CA GLU A 489 7.86 37.76 0.74
C GLU A 489 9.34 37.52 1.03
N LYS A 490 10.07 36.97 0.05
CA LYS A 490 11.48 36.63 0.21
C LYS A 490 12.37 37.87 0.22
N ARG A 491 11.99 38.93 -0.49
CA ARG A 491 12.65 40.24 -0.39
C ARG A 491 12.55 40.77 1.04
N LEU A 492 11.37 40.78 1.66
CA LEU A 492 11.20 41.23 3.04
C LEU A 492 12.00 40.41 4.04
N THR A 493 11.98 39.08 3.89
CA THR A 493 12.76 38.16 4.72
C THR A 493 14.26 38.43 4.59
N GLY A 494 14.76 38.58 3.35
CA GLY A 494 16.14 38.92 3.05
C GLY A 494 16.57 40.26 3.63
N THR A 495 15.79 41.33 3.40
CA THR A 495 16.08 42.68 3.93
C THR A 495 16.16 42.68 5.45
N THR A 496 15.28 41.93 6.13
CA THR A 496 15.28 41.83 7.60
C THR A 496 16.56 41.19 8.11
N HIS A 497 17.02 40.11 7.47
CA HIS A 497 18.29 39.48 7.80
C HIS A 497 19.46 40.42 7.55
N ASP A 498 19.50 41.05 6.38
CA ASP A 498 20.59 41.93 5.95
C ASP A 498 20.81 43.11 6.91
N GLN A 499 19.72 43.74 7.39
CA GLN A 499 19.80 44.83 8.38
C GLN A 499 20.42 44.41 9.72
N THR A 500 20.33 43.13 10.06
CA THR A 500 20.90 42.58 11.30
C THR A 500 22.27 41.93 11.09
N ASN A 501 22.65 41.66 9.84
CA ASN A 501 23.88 40.96 9.50
C ASN A 501 25.09 41.90 9.40
N ASN A 502 25.76 42.11 10.53
CA ASN A 502 26.99 42.90 10.59
C ASN A 502 28.21 42.26 9.88
N ALA A 503 28.12 41.00 9.44
CA ALA A 503 29.21 40.30 8.77
C ALA A 503 29.23 40.50 7.24
N GLY A 504 28.23 41.21 6.68
CA GLY A 504 28.12 41.46 5.25
C GLY A 504 29.32 42.25 4.70
N ILE A 505 29.94 41.77 3.62
CA ILE A 505 31.13 42.41 3.01
C ILE A 505 30.80 43.85 2.55
N TYR A 506 29.59 44.08 2.06
CA TYR A 506 29.12 45.42 1.68
C TYR A 506 29.23 46.42 2.84
N HIS A 507 28.85 46.01 4.05
CA HIS A 507 28.91 46.83 5.26
C HIS A 507 30.33 47.02 5.83
N THR A 508 31.34 46.33 5.28
CA THR A 508 32.75 46.57 5.65
C THR A 508 33.38 47.73 4.89
N MET A 509 32.70 48.23 3.85
CA MET A 509 33.15 49.38 3.07
C MET A 509 32.86 50.68 3.84
N PRO A 510 33.72 51.72 3.75
CA PRO A 510 33.45 53.01 4.38
C PRO A 510 32.15 53.65 3.89
N ASP A 511 31.39 54.27 4.82
CA ASP A 511 30.06 54.84 4.56
C ASP A 511 30.01 55.81 3.36
N TRP A 512 31.05 56.64 3.17
CA TRP A 512 31.11 57.58 2.04
C TRP A 512 31.13 56.89 0.67
N ILE A 513 31.62 55.65 0.59
CA ILE A 513 31.61 54.85 -0.64
C ILE A 513 30.22 54.24 -0.85
N THR A 514 29.60 53.72 0.21
CA THR A 514 28.28 53.08 0.13
C THR A 514 27.18 54.10 -0.14
N GLU A 515 27.29 55.33 0.38
CA GLU A 515 26.35 56.42 0.12
C GLU A 515 26.44 56.96 -1.33
N GLU A 516 27.62 56.91 -1.95
CA GLU A 516 27.84 57.30 -3.35
C GLU A 516 27.61 56.13 -4.34
N ASP A 517 27.33 54.92 -3.85
CA ASP A 517 27.14 53.74 -4.69
C ASP A 517 25.81 53.79 -5.46
N ASN A 518 25.88 53.48 -6.75
CA ASN A 518 24.72 53.34 -7.63
C ASN A 518 24.35 51.85 -7.84
N GLY A 519 24.68 50.97 -6.88
CA GLY A 519 24.43 49.53 -6.89
C GLY A 519 25.52 48.67 -7.55
N ASN A 520 26.55 49.26 -8.16
CA ASN A 520 27.64 48.50 -8.78
C ASN A 520 28.57 47.88 -7.74
N LEU A 521 28.83 48.59 -6.63
CA LEU A 521 29.61 48.05 -5.54
C LEU A 521 28.85 46.91 -4.83
N LEU A 522 27.54 47.07 -4.62
CA LEU A 522 26.70 46.00 -4.10
C LEU A 522 26.77 44.74 -4.96
N ASN A 523 26.59 44.85 -6.28
CA ASN A 523 26.68 43.70 -7.19
C ASN A 523 28.07 43.04 -7.17
N LEU A 524 29.15 43.83 -7.16
CA LEU A 524 30.52 43.29 -7.10
C LEU A 524 30.78 42.56 -5.78
N THR A 525 30.38 43.16 -4.65
CA THR A 525 30.52 42.56 -3.33
C THR A 525 29.66 41.30 -3.20
N GLN A 526 28.48 41.26 -3.81
CA GLN A 526 27.62 40.07 -3.85
C GLN A 526 28.28 38.90 -4.58
N VAL A 527 28.89 39.14 -5.75
CA VAL A 527 29.60 38.08 -6.51
C VAL A 527 30.76 37.49 -5.68
N VAL A 528 31.53 38.36 -5.02
CA VAL A 528 32.62 37.94 -4.13
C VAL A 528 32.07 37.17 -2.93
N SER A 529 30.96 37.65 -2.35
CA SER A 529 30.32 37.03 -1.20
C SER A 529 29.75 35.65 -1.52
N ASN A 530 29.15 35.44 -2.70
CA ASN A 530 28.63 34.14 -3.13
C ASN A 530 29.70 33.05 -3.08
N TYR A 531 30.91 33.35 -3.56
CA TYR A 531 32.03 32.41 -3.46
C TYR A 531 32.43 32.13 -2.01
N PHE A 532 32.51 33.16 -1.16
CA PHE A 532 32.89 32.99 0.24
C PHE A 532 31.82 32.27 1.08
N ASP A 533 30.54 32.55 0.84
CA ASP A 533 29.43 31.87 1.50
C ASP A 533 29.43 30.39 1.11
N GLN A 534 29.52 30.06 -0.19
CA GLN A 534 29.63 28.66 -0.64
C GLN A 534 30.83 27.92 -0.02
N LEU A 535 32.00 28.57 0.00
CA LEU A 535 33.19 27.99 0.63
C LEU A 535 33.00 27.79 2.14
N HIS A 536 32.33 28.72 2.81
CA HIS A 536 32.03 28.62 4.24
C HIS A 536 31.12 27.43 4.54
N LEU A 537 30.06 27.23 3.75
CA LEU A 537 29.17 26.07 3.89
C LEU A 537 29.94 24.75 3.75
N GLN A 538 30.86 24.67 2.78
CA GLN A 538 31.70 23.49 2.60
C GLN A 538 32.67 23.27 3.78
N ILE A 539 33.27 24.34 4.32
CA ILE A 539 34.17 24.25 5.48
C ILE A 539 33.41 23.87 6.75
N GLU A 540 32.20 24.39 6.94
CA GLU A 540 31.35 24.07 8.08
C GLU A 540 30.95 22.60 8.10
N GLU A 541 30.74 22.01 6.92
CA GLU A 541 30.30 20.62 6.78
C GLU A 541 31.43 19.59 6.92
N LEU A 542 32.68 19.96 6.63
CA LEU A 542 33.84 19.06 6.75
C LEU A 542 33.95 18.27 8.08
N PRO A 543 33.81 18.90 9.27
CA PRO A 543 33.84 18.15 10.53
C PRO A 543 32.63 17.21 10.70
N ARG A 544 31.48 17.51 10.08
CA ARG A 544 30.21 16.77 10.24
C ARG A 544 30.11 15.53 9.37
N ILE A 545 30.94 15.39 8.34
CA ILE A 545 30.94 14.24 7.42
C ILE A 545 31.04 12.88 8.14
N LYS A 546 31.70 12.84 9.31
CA LYS A 546 31.89 11.60 10.10
C LYS A 546 30.86 11.41 11.20
N ASP A 547 29.99 12.39 11.41
CA ASP A 547 28.96 12.31 12.44
C ASP A 547 27.93 11.24 12.08
N ILE A 548 27.38 10.61 13.11
CA ILE A 548 26.35 9.59 12.94
C ILE A 548 25.01 10.31 12.75
N ALA A 549 24.52 10.33 11.52
CA ALA A 549 23.26 10.97 11.14
C ALA A 549 22.41 10.01 10.29
N TYR A 550 21.16 9.83 10.69
CA TYR A 550 20.18 9.03 9.96
C TYR A 550 19.37 9.98 9.07
N ASP A 551 19.60 9.88 7.77
CA ASP A 551 18.86 10.67 6.81
C ASP A 551 17.59 9.92 6.41
N SER A 552 16.53 10.65 6.11
CA SER A 552 15.35 10.12 5.46
C SER A 552 15.18 10.82 4.11
N PRO A 553 14.92 10.09 3.02
CA PRO A 553 14.53 10.71 1.75
C PRO A 553 13.31 11.64 1.90
N GLU A 554 12.41 11.35 2.86
CA GLU A 554 11.22 12.13 3.15
C GLU A 554 11.52 13.47 3.83
N SER A 555 12.60 13.57 4.62
CA SER A 555 12.99 14.84 5.26
C SER A 555 13.69 15.80 4.30
N GLY A 556 13.93 15.37 3.05
CA GLY A 556 14.66 16.13 2.05
C GLY A 556 16.18 16.07 2.21
N ASP A 557 16.68 15.34 3.22
CA ASP A 557 18.10 15.15 3.47
C ASP A 557 18.69 14.11 2.52
N GLN A 558 19.64 14.53 1.69
CA GLN A 558 20.32 13.64 0.77
C GLN A 558 21.55 12.99 1.45
N PRO A 559 21.70 11.65 1.34
CA PRO A 559 22.89 10.97 1.85
C PRO A 559 24.12 11.37 1.05
N TYR A 560 25.29 11.34 1.69
CA TYR A 560 26.53 11.74 1.02
C TYR A 560 26.85 10.81 -0.16
N HIS A 561 27.22 11.39 -1.30
CA HIS A 561 27.52 10.63 -2.53
C HIS A 561 28.72 9.67 -2.39
N PHE A 562 29.56 9.88 -1.38
CA PHE A 562 30.74 9.07 -1.08
C PHE A 562 30.55 8.18 0.18
N ALA A 563 29.30 7.92 0.59
CA ALA A 563 28.99 7.05 1.75
C ALA A 563 29.66 5.66 1.65
N ARG A 564 29.78 5.13 0.43
CA ARG A 564 30.56 3.90 0.17
C ARG A 564 32.03 4.05 0.56
N ASP A 565 32.67 5.16 0.19
CA ASP A 565 34.08 5.40 0.50
C ASP A 565 34.27 5.59 2.01
N LEU A 566 33.27 6.13 2.73
CA LEU A 566 33.28 6.19 4.19
C LEU A 566 33.36 4.79 4.81
N LEU A 567 32.56 3.83 4.33
CA LEU A 567 32.61 2.43 4.77
C LEU A 567 33.96 1.77 4.48
N ASP A 568 34.49 1.96 3.27
CA ASP A 568 35.78 1.41 2.88
C ASP A 568 36.92 2.00 3.75
N SER A 569 36.81 3.29 4.14
CA SER A 569 37.80 3.97 5.00
C SER A 569 37.89 3.37 6.41
N VAL A 570 36.80 2.79 6.93
CA VAL A 570 36.74 2.11 8.23
C VAL A 570 36.97 0.60 8.12
N GLY A 571 37.34 0.12 6.93
CA GLY A 571 37.71 -1.28 6.67
C GLY A 571 36.53 -2.21 6.39
N PHE A 572 35.32 -1.68 6.17
CA PHE A 572 34.19 -2.46 5.68
C PHE A 572 34.18 -2.41 4.15
N VAL A 573 34.57 -3.50 3.49
CA VAL A 573 34.60 -3.57 2.02
C VAL A 573 33.18 -3.69 1.49
N ALA A 574 32.58 -2.58 1.09
CA ALA A 574 31.20 -2.56 0.61
C ALA A 574 31.14 -3.02 -0.86
N PRO A 575 30.38 -4.09 -1.19
CA PRO A 575 30.06 -4.42 -2.57
C PRO A 575 29.14 -3.35 -3.16
N ASP A 576 29.10 -3.25 -4.48
CA ASP A 576 28.07 -2.44 -5.14
C ASP A 576 26.71 -3.15 -5.02
N ILE A 577 25.72 -2.47 -4.44
CA ILE A 577 24.36 -2.96 -4.27
C ILE A 577 23.58 -2.70 -5.58
N PHE A 578 22.55 -3.48 -5.89
CA PHE A 578 21.75 -3.38 -7.14
C PHE A 578 22.59 -3.49 -8.42
N VAL A 579 23.41 -4.53 -8.55
CA VAL A 579 24.20 -4.79 -9.77
C VAL A 579 23.32 -5.16 -10.98
N ASP A 580 22.16 -5.73 -10.70
CA ASP A 580 21.21 -6.22 -11.69
C ASP A 580 20.18 -5.18 -12.12
N SER A 581 20.20 -3.95 -11.55
CA SER A 581 19.28 -2.89 -11.97
C SER A 581 19.43 -2.60 -13.47
N THR A 582 18.31 -2.32 -14.12
CA THR A 582 18.31 -1.90 -15.52
C THR A 582 18.86 -0.47 -15.63
N ILE A 583 19.21 -0.07 -16.86
CA ILE A 583 19.84 1.23 -17.10
C ILE A 583 18.82 2.37 -16.91
N ILE A 584 17.58 2.12 -17.30
CA ILE A 584 16.47 3.05 -17.14
C ILE A 584 16.16 3.27 -15.64
N GLU A 585 16.18 2.20 -14.85
CA GLU A 585 16.06 2.27 -13.39
C GLU A 585 17.18 3.11 -12.77
N GLU A 586 18.43 2.89 -13.20
CA GLU A 586 19.58 3.57 -12.61
C GLU A 586 19.67 5.06 -13.00
N LEU A 587 19.30 5.42 -14.23
CA LEU A 587 19.49 6.76 -14.79
C LEU A 587 18.24 7.63 -14.79
N ALA A 588 17.08 7.04 -15.09
CA ALA A 588 15.81 7.75 -15.19
C ALA A 588 14.91 7.56 -13.95
N SER A 589 15.39 6.81 -12.94
CA SER A 589 14.67 6.56 -11.68
C SER A 589 13.25 6.04 -11.90
N ARG A 590 13.12 5.07 -12.80
CA ARG A 590 11.84 4.47 -13.19
C ARG A 590 12.06 3.10 -13.81
N SER A 591 11.05 2.25 -13.78
CA SER A 591 10.99 1.01 -14.55
C SER A 591 10.33 1.24 -15.92
N GLU A 592 9.99 0.16 -16.62
CA GLU A 592 9.17 0.22 -17.84
C GLU A 592 7.72 0.60 -17.56
N ASP A 593 7.23 0.32 -16.34
CA ASP A 593 5.80 0.41 -15.98
C ASP A 593 5.51 1.47 -14.89
N GLU A 594 6.52 1.90 -14.14
CA GLU A 594 6.35 2.81 -12.99
C GLU A 594 7.50 3.80 -12.80
N VAL A 595 7.20 4.95 -12.19
CA VAL A 595 8.19 5.95 -11.78
C VAL A 595 8.56 5.76 -10.31
N PHE A 596 9.85 5.82 -9.97
CA PHE A 596 10.30 5.74 -8.58
C PHE A 596 10.32 7.12 -7.93
N ASP A 597 9.96 7.20 -6.65
CA ASP A 597 9.99 8.45 -5.87
C ASP A 597 11.41 8.99 -5.68
N HIS A 598 12.40 8.09 -5.59
CA HIS A 598 13.78 8.41 -5.28
C HIS A 598 14.75 7.79 -6.27
N GLN A 599 15.90 8.45 -6.46
CA GLN A 599 16.93 7.92 -7.33
C GLN A 599 17.58 6.69 -6.69
N ILE A 600 17.83 5.64 -7.47
CA ILE A 600 18.47 4.41 -6.96
C ILE A 600 19.82 4.70 -6.29
N GLN A 601 20.57 5.67 -6.80
CA GLN A 601 21.85 6.06 -6.21
C GLN A 601 21.70 6.72 -4.83
N GLU A 602 20.62 7.50 -4.60
CA GLU A 602 20.31 8.05 -3.28
C GLU A 602 19.99 6.90 -2.31
N ILE A 603 19.18 5.92 -2.73
CA ILE A 603 18.87 4.74 -1.91
C ILE A 603 20.13 3.90 -1.62
N LYS A 604 21.03 3.72 -2.59
CA LYS A 604 22.33 3.06 -2.36
C LYS A 604 23.13 3.79 -1.28
N ASN A 605 23.27 5.10 -1.40
CA ASN A 605 24.02 5.91 -0.46
C ASN A 605 23.38 5.93 0.93
N LEU A 606 22.05 5.92 1.00
CA LEU A 606 21.30 5.79 2.25
C LEU A 606 21.61 4.47 2.95
N ILE A 607 21.57 3.34 2.21
CA ILE A 607 21.91 2.02 2.78
C ILE A 607 23.35 2.01 3.26
N TYR A 608 24.30 2.52 2.46
CA TYR A 608 25.70 2.59 2.88
C TYR A 608 25.89 3.45 4.14
N GLN A 609 25.20 4.58 4.23
CA GLN A 609 25.25 5.46 5.41
C GLN A 609 24.62 4.79 6.64
N ASN A 610 23.49 4.11 6.49
CA ASN A 610 22.85 3.35 7.57
C ASN A 610 23.77 2.23 8.08
N ILE A 611 24.48 1.54 7.20
CA ILE A 611 25.50 0.55 7.57
C ILE A 611 26.64 1.23 8.32
N TYR A 612 27.13 2.39 7.85
CA TYR A 612 28.24 3.13 8.49
C TYR A 612 27.86 3.54 9.92
N ASN A 613 26.68 4.11 10.09
CA ASN A 613 26.14 4.54 11.38
C ASN A 613 26.03 3.37 12.38
N ASN A 614 25.61 2.20 11.91
CA ASN A 614 25.43 1.01 12.75
C ASN A 614 26.66 0.09 12.82
N LEU A 615 27.76 0.45 12.13
CA LEU A 615 28.90 -0.45 11.93
C LEU A 615 29.54 -0.90 13.24
N VAL A 616 29.63 0.00 14.23
CA VAL A 616 30.17 -0.33 15.56
C VAL A 616 29.34 -1.42 16.23
N TYR A 617 28.00 -1.35 16.14
CA TYR A 617 27.11 -2.37 16.71
C TYR A 617 27.19 -3.69 15.94
N ILE A 618 27.28 -3.64 14.61
CA ILE A 618 27.45 -4.81 13.75
C ILE A 618 28.77 -5.51 14.08
N TYR A 619 29.88 -4.77 14.24
CA TYR A 619 31.17 -5.34 14.60
C TYR A 619 31.22 -5.90 16.02
N LYS A 620 30.58 -5.25 16.99
CA LYS A 620 30.47 -5.78 18.37
C LYS A 620 29.69 -7.10 18.44
N SER A 621 28.77 -7.32 17.52
CA SER A 621 27.92 -8.53 17.47
C SER A 621 28.35 -9.53 16.40
N LYS A 622 29.51 -9.32 15.76
CA LYS A 622 29.99 -10.13 14.63
C LYS A 622 29.98 -11.63 14.97
N GLY A 623 29.40 -12.42 14.07
CA GLY A 623 29.27 -13.88 14.23
C GLY A 623 27.99 -14.33 14.93
N THR A 624 27.13 -13.39 15.35
CA THR A 624 25.79 -13.70 15.87
C THR A 624 24.70 -13.31 14.89
N GLU A 625 23.51 -13.90 15.05
CA GLU A 625 22.30 -13.49 14.32
C GLU A 625 22.01 -12.00 14.50
N LYS A 626 22.31 -11.42 15.67
CA LYS A 626 22.15 -9.99 15.94
C LYS A 626 22.94 -9.10 14.97
N ALA A 627 24.13 -9.52 14.53
CA ALA A 627 24.89 -8.77 13.52
C ALA A 627 24.21 -8.83 12.14
N PHE A 628 23.72 -10.01 11.75
CA PHE A 628 23.00 -10.17 10.49
C PHE A 628 21.68 -9.42 10.49
N ARG A 629 20.89 -9.51 11.57
CA ARG A 629 19.66 -8.75 11.75
C ARG A 629 19.92 -7.24 11.67
N ASN A 630 20.90 -6.73 12.41
CA ASN A 630 21.23 -5.31 12.38
C ASN A 630 21.68 -4.87 10.98
N LEU A 631 22.42 -5.71 10.25
CA LEU A 631 22.81 -5.42 8.86
C LEU A 631 21.61 -5.40 7.93
N ILE A 632 20.72 -6.40 7.99
CA ILE A 632 19.51 -6.50 7.16
C ILE A 632 18.56 -5.33 7.44
N ARG A 633 18.44 -4.90 8.70
CA ARG A 633 17.69 -3.70 9.08
C ARG A 633 18.24 -2.42 8.46
N CYS A 634 19.54 -2.33 8.17
CA CYS A 634 20.09 -1.20 7.40
C CYS A 634 19.58 -1.16 5.95
N PHE A 635 19.08 -2.27 5.40
CA PHE A 635 18.40 -2.33 4.11
C PHE A 635 16.89 -2.02 4.21
N GLY A 636 16.37 -1.68 5.40
CA GLY A 636 14.94 -1.43 5.61
C GLY A 636 14.10 -2.71 5.67
N VAL A 637 14.72 -3.89 5.80
CA VAL A 637 14.02 -5.17 5.87
C VAL A 637 13.97 -5.63 7.32
N ASP A 638 12.78 -6.05 7.78
CA ASP A 638 12.63 -6.61 9.12
C ASP A 638 12.89 -8.13 9.16
N ASP A 639 13.15 -8.65 10.36
CA ASP A 639 13.42 -10.08 10.59
C ASP A 639 12.20 -10.98 10.35
N GLU A 640 10.99 -10.42 10.34
CA GLU A 640 9.78 -11.15 9.95
C GLU A 640 9.80 -11.58 8.47
N LEU A 641 10.38 -10.77 7.59
CA LEU A 641 10.47 -11.07 6.15
C LEU A 641 11.57 -12.07 5.83
N ILE A 642 12.67 -12.04 6.59
CA ILE A 642 13.84 -12.90 6.37
C ILE A 642 14.14 -13.71 7.63
N LYS A 643 13.73 -14.97 7.62
CA LYS A 643 14.05 -15.92 8.68
C LYS A 643 15.40 -16.59 8.45
N ILE A 644 16.37 -16.31 9.32
CA ILE A 644 17.68 -16.98 9.31
C ILE A 644 17.61 -18.25 10.16
N ASN A 645 17.80 -19.42 9.53
CA ASN A 645 17.97 -20.68 10.26
C ASN A 645 19.45 -21.04 10.31
N LEU A 646 20.00 -21.18 11.52
CA LEU A 646 21.38 -21.61 11.75
C LEU A 646 21.40 -23.12 12.00
N TYR A 647 22.21 -23.84 11.22
CA TYR A 647 22.44 -25.27 11.39
C TYR A 647 23.89 -25.51 11.81
N ALA A 648 24.08 -26.41 12.76
CA ALA A 648 25.41 -26.86 13.15
C ALA A 648 25.96 -27.80 12.08
N ASP A 649 27.23 -27.64 11.70
CA ASP A 649 27.93 -28.58 10.83
C ASP A 649 28.95 -29.37 11.66
N GLU A 650 28.82 -30.71 11.68
CA GLU A 650 29.69 -31.65 12.43
C GLU A 650 29.86 -31.37 13.94
N VAL A 651 28.85 -30.79 14.62
CA VAL A 651 28.88 -30.53 16.08
C VAL A 651 27.99 -31.50 16.86
N THR A 652 28.46 -32.00 18.00
CA THR A 652 27.61 -32.75 18.95
C THR A 652 26.75 -31.77 19.75
N TYR A 653 25.43 -31.82 19.56
CA TYR A 653 24.46 -30.96 20.24
C TYR A 653 23.63 -31.77 21.26
N LYS A 654 23.37 -31.20 22.44
CA LYS A 654 22.50 -31.80 23.44
C LYS A 654 21.07 -31.27 23.24
N PHE A 655 20.10 -32.17 23.12
CA PHE A 655 18.70 -31.78 23.04
C PHE A 655 18.24 -31.21 24.38
N GLU A 656 17.91 -29.93 24.38
CA GLU A 656 17.32 -29.19 25.50
C GLU A 656 16.03 -28.52 25.00
N ASP A 657 15.08 -28.28 25.91
CA ASP A 657 13.79 -27.65 25.61
C ASP A 657 13.99 -26.13 25.40
N ASN A 658 14.62 -25.77 24.28
CA ASN A 658 14.93 -24.39 23.95
C ASN A 658 13.68 -23.67 23.43
N VAL A 659 13.45 -22.47 23.95
CA VAL A 659 12.38 -21.58 23.51
C VAL A 659 12.94 -20.40 22.74
N ARG A 660 12.17 -19.91 21.76
CA ARG A 660 12.39 -18.66 21.06
C ARG A 660 11.29 -17.68 21.44
N TYR A 661 11.68 -16.44 21.73
CA TYR A 661 10.73 -15.37 22.01
C TYR A 661 10.23 -14.76 20.71
N THR A 662 8.92 -14.62 20.58
CA THR A 662 8.25 -14.05 19.41
C THR A 662 7.05 -13.23 19.88
N SER A 663 6.66 -12.22 19.12
CA SER A 663 5.37 -11.57 19.27
C SER A 663 4.34 -12.30 18.38
N ILE A 664 3.13 -12.54 18.88
CA ILE A 664 2.04 -13.15 18.13
C ILE A 664 0.84 -12.22 18.22
N GLN A 665 0.22 -11.93 17.09
CA GLN A 665 -1.06 -11.23 17.06
C GLN A 665 -2.19 -12.18 17.49
N LYS A 666 -3.00 -11.76 18.47
CA LYS A 666 -4.24 -12.44 18.85
C LYS A 666 -5.40 -11.47 18.86
N ASN A 667 -6.59 -12.00 18.57
CA ASN A 667 -7.84 -11.26 18.67
C ASN A 667 -8.39 -11.41 20.09
N TYR A 668 -8.82 -10.30 20.68
CA TYR A 668 -9.45 -10.22 21.99
C TYR A 668 -10.83 -9.60 21.84
N VAL A 669 -11.87 -10.26 22.33
CA VAL A 669 -13.18 -9.61 22.49
C VAL A 669 -13.06 -8.60 23.62
N ASP A 670 -13.36 -7.34 23.33
CA ASP A 670 -13.14 -6.22 24.25
C ASP A 670 -14.43 -5.79 24.96
N PHE A 671 -14.55 -6.18 26.23
CA PHE A 671 -15.65 -5.73 27.09
C PHE A 671 -15.28 -4.48 27.91
N ASN A 672 -14.05 -3.99 27.84
CA ASN A 672 -13.58 -2.87 28.66
C ASN A 672 -13.92 -1.50 28.03
N ASN A 673 -15.20 -1.26 27.78
CA ASN A 673 -15.71 0.02 27.29
C ASN A 673 -17.16 0.25 27.80
N PRO A 674 -17.54 1.48 28.21
CA PRO A 674 -18.93 1.87 28.42
C PRO A 674 -19.98 1.38 27.42
N ASP A 675 -19.62 1.23 26.14
CA ASP A 675 -20.53 0.79 25.09
C ASP A 675 -20.58 -0.75 24.93
N ARG A 676 -19.67 -1.48 25.60
CA ARG A 676 -19.47 -2.94 25.47
C ARG A 676 -19.40 -3.73 26.79
N ASN A 677 -19.43 -3.05 27.93
CA ASN A 677 -19.37 -3.66 29.27
C ASN A 677 -20.61 -4.52 29.58
N GLU A 678 -21.71 -4.29 28.86
CA GLU A 678 -22.93 -5.10 28.89
C GLU A 678 -22.94 -6.19 27.80
N SER A 679 -21.93 -6.26 26.93
CA SER A 679 -21.87 -7.27 25.86
C SER A 679 -21.44 -8.65 26.36
N VAL A 680 -21.83 -9.69 25.63
CA VAL A 680 -21.60 -11.08 26.03
C VAL A 680 -21.41 -11.99 24.82
N VAL A 681 -20.58 -13.02 24.98
CA VAL A 681 -20.48 -14.14 24.03
C VAL A 681 -20.94 -15.42 24.72
N TYR A 682 -21.86 -16.17 24.11
CA TYR A 682 -22.38 -17.42 24.67
C TYR A 682 -22.60 -18.48 23.58
N GLN A 683 -22.76 -19.75 23.97
CA GLN A 683 -22.91 -20.83 22.98
C GLN A 683 -24.25 -20.71 22.25
N PHE A 684 -24.21 -20.80 20.93
CA PHE A 684 -25.36 -20.59 20.07
C PHE A 684 -25.29 -21.56 18.90
N ALA A 685 -26.44 -22.10 18.47
CA ALA A 685 -26.50 -22.96 17.31
C ALA A 685 -26.60 -22.10 16.05
N ASP A 686 -25.48 -21.92 15.34
CA ASP A 686 -25.46 -21.16 14.09
C ASP A 686 -26.41 -21.80 13.05
N PRO A 687 -27.47 -21.11 12.59
CA PRO A 687 -28.39 -21.61 11.58
C PRO A 687 -27.72 -21.98 10.25
N SER A 688 -26.53 -21.42 9.96
CA SER A 688 -25.76 -21.71 8.76
C SER A 688 -25.02 -23.05 8.84
N ASN A 689 -24.81 -23.58 10.05
CA ASN A 689 -24.09 -24.81 10.31
C ASN A 689 -25.02 -25.88 10.92
N THR A 690 -25.35 -26.89 10.11
CA THR A 690 -26.23 -27.99 10.54
C THR A 690 -25.66 -28.86 11.68
N SER A 691 -24.37 -28.74 11.97
CA SER A 691 -23.68 -29.48 13.05
C SER A 691 -23.52 -28.66 14.33
N ALA A 692 -23.91 -27.38 14.32
CA ALA A 692 -23.79 -26.49 15.46
C ALA A 692 -24.87 -26.76 16.51
N VAL A 693 -24.46 -26.80 17.78
CA VAL A 693 -25.35 -27.03 18.93
C VAL A 693 -25.21 -25.89 19.93
N SER A 694 -26.34 -25.46 20.50
CA SER A 694 -26.42 -24.27 21.35
C SER A 694 -26.06 -24.52 22.82
N TYR A 695 -25.84 -25.77 23.24
CA TYR A 695 -25.53 -26.11 24.62
C TYR A 695 -24.78 -27.44 24.70
N ILE A 696 -23.99 -27.62 25.77
CA ILE A 696 -23.37 -28.90 26.10
C ILE A 696 -24.46 -29.83 26.64
N PRO A 697 -24.71 -30.99 25.99
CA PRO A 697 -25.78 -31.88 26.40
C PRO A 697 -25.49 -32.52 27.75
N ALA A 698 -26.56 -32.96 28.42
CA ALA A 698 -26.46 -33.82 29.58
C ALA A 698 -25.82 -35.16 29.22
N SER A 699 -25.08 -35.76 30.15
CA SER A 699 -24.78 -37.19 30.11
C SER A 699 -26.07 -37.98 30.31
N ASP A 700 -26.54 -38.73 29.30
CA ASP A 700 -27.85 -39.41 29.32
C ASP A 700 -27.97 -40.44 30.46
N SER A 701 -29.07 -40.35 31.23
CA SER A 701 -29.45 -41.30 32.28
C SER A 701 -30.66 -42.17 31.92
N ALA A 702 -31.21 -42.06 30.70
CA ALA A 702 -32.55 -42.54 30.39
C ALA A 702 -32.76 -44.07 30.23
N ALA A 703 -31.73 -44.92 30.41
CA ALA A 703 -31.87 -46.35 30.10
C ALA A 703 -31.59 -47.38 31.22
N ILE A 704 -31.07 -47.02 32.41
CA ILE A 704 -30.62 -48.04 33.37
C ILE A 704 -31.01 -47.69 34.82
N ALA A 705 -31.42 -48.71 35.58
CA ALA A 705 -32.02 -48.62 36.92
C ALA A 705 -31.22 -47.75 37.92
N PRO A 706 -31.89 -47.07 38.88
CA PRO A 706 -31.34 -46.02 39.76
C PRO A 706 -30.24 -46.43 40.77
N ASN A 707 -29.61 -47.60 40.63
CA ASN A 707 -28.65 -48.15 41.59
C ASN A 707 -27.31 -48.61 40.97
N ASN A 708 -26.99 -48.19 39.74
CA ASN A 708 -25.73 -48.56 39.08
C ASN A 708 -24.84 -47.32 38.95
N PHE A 709 -23.55 -47.46 39.27
CA PHE A 709 -22.54 -46.42 39.05
C PHE A 709 -22.50 -46.05 37.56
N HIS A 710 -22.55 -44.75 37.24
CA HIS A 710 -22.49 -44.27 35.86
C HIS A 710 -21.02 -44.01 35.48
N GLU A 711 -20.56 -44.47 34.32
CA GLU A 711 -19.18 -44.21 33.85
C GLU A 711 -18.88 -42.70 33.75
N HIS A 712 -19.91 -41.90 33.50
CA HIS A 712 -19.91 -40.44 33.49
C HIS A 712 -19.54 -39.82 34.83
N ASP A 713 -19.84 -40.48 35.96
CA ASP A 713 -19.62 -39.94 37.31
C ASP A 713 -18.13 -39.70 37.60
N PHE A 714 -17.23 -40.33 36.82
CA PHE A 714 -15.79 -40.32 37.03
C PHE A 714 -15.01 -39.47 36.02
N VAL A 715 -15.70 -38.76 35.12
CA VAL A 715 -15.07 -38.01 34.04
C VAL A 715 -14.82 -36.56 34.47
N PRO A 716 -13.55 -36.11 34.58
CA PRO A 716 -13.24 -34.73 34.95
C PRO A 716 -13.54 -33.75 33.82
N VAL A 717 -13.77 -32.48 34.19
CA VAL A 717 -13.97 -31.36 33.28
C VAL A 717 -13.00 -30.23 33.61
N THR A 718 -12.40 -29.61 32.60
CA THR A 718 -11.60 -28.39 32.74
C THR A 718 -12.10 -27.30 31.81
N ILE A 719 -12.41 -26.12 32.35
CA ILE A 719 -12.69 -24.91 31.57
C ILE A 719 -11.48 -24.00 31.67
N GLU A 720 -10.90 -23.63 30.53
CA GLU A 720 -9.73 -22.75 30.43
C GLU A 720 -10.13 -21.43 29.77
N ALA A 721 -9.63 -20.30 30.29
CA ALA A 721 -9.80 -18.99 29.67
C ALA A 721 -8.52 -18.16 29.73
N GLU A 722 -8.17 -17.51 28.62
CA GLU A 722 -7.09 -16.53 28.53
C GLU A 722 -7.66 -15.11 28.51
N VAL A 723 -7.26 -14.30 29.50
CA VAL A 723 -7.84 -13.00 29.78
C VAL A 723 -6.73 -11.98 29.94
N ILE A 724 -6.86 -10.82 29.29
CA ILE A 724 -6.06 -9.63 29.57
C ILE A 724 -6.90 -8.67 30.40
N PHE A 725 -6.31 -8.14 31.46
CA PHE A 725 -6.88 -7.07 32.27
C PHE A 725 -6.33 -5.73 31.78
N PRO A 726 -7.13 -4.92 31.05
CA PRO A 726 -6.64 -3.70 30.45
C PRO A 726 -6.20 -2.68 31.49
N LYS A 727 -5.31 -1.77 31.10
CA LYS A 727 -4.83 -0.72 31.98
C LYS A 727 -5.99 0.16 32.48
N PHE A 728 -6.20 0.18 33.79
CA PHE A 728 -7.16 1.08 34.42
C PHE A 728 -6.58 2.50 34.54
N LEU A 729 -7.38 3.51 34.18
CA LEU A 729 -6.99 4.92 34.29
C LEU A 729 -7.28 5.46 35.69
N GLU A 730 -6.38 6.26 36.24
CA GLU A 730 -6.56 6.94 37.53
C GLU A 730 -7.63 8.05 37.44
N TYR A 731 -8.34 8.32 38.54
CA TYR A 731 -9.45 9.30 38.59
C TYR A 731 -9.08 10.71 38.10
N ASP A 732 -7.83 11.12 38.31
CA ASP A 732 -7.31 12.43 37.92
C ASP A 732 -6.85 12.51 36.46
N HIS A 733 -6.83 11.37 35.75
CA HIS A 733 -6.49 11.34 34.33
C HIS A 733 -7.59 12.06 33.53
N PRO A 734 -7.26 12.99 32.62
CA PRO A 734 -8.25 13.76 31.85
C PRO A 734 -9.20 12.88 31.03
N SER A 735 -8.75 11.67 30.65
CA SER A 735 -9.56 10.67 29.94
C SER A 735 -10.37 9.73 30.83
N TYR A 736 -10.26 9.84 32.17
CA TYR A 736 -11.00 8.98 33.12
C TYR A 736 -12.51 9.12 32.98
N LEU A 737 -12.99 10.34 32.77
CA LEU A 737 -14.42 10.63 32.60
C LEU A 737 -14.98 9.94 31.35
N LEU A 738 -14.25 9.98 30.22
CA LEU A 738 -14.63 9.30 28.99
C LEU A 738 -14.69 7.77 29.15
N HIS A 739 -13.85 7.19 30.01
CA HIS A 739 -13.81 5.75 30.27
C HIS A 739 -14.84 5.29 31.34
N THR A 740 -15.45 6.20 32.11
CA THR A 740 -16.33 5.86 33.26
C THR A 740 -17.81 6.20 33.05
N PHE A 741 -18.16 7.02 32.05
CA PHE A 741 -19.56 7.33 31.70
C PHE A 741 -20.22 6.14 30.98
N GLY A 742 -20.56 5.08 31.72
CA GLY A 742 -21.34 3.93 31.22
C GLY A 742 -21.42 2.74 32.16
N PHE A 743 -20.61 2.71 33.23
CA PHE A 743 -20.85 1.78 34.34
C PHE A 743 -22.11 2.25 35.07
N THR A 744 -23.21 1.50 34.95
CA THR A 744 -24.54 1.89 35.45
C THR A 744 -24.59 1.89 36.98
N LYS A 745 -23.54 1.39 37.65
CA LYS A 745 -23.34 1.41 39.10
C LYS A 745 -22.02 2.12 39.48
N ALA A 746 -22.10 2.97 40.51
CA ALA A 746 -20.96 3.77 40.96
C ALA A 746 -19.80 2.90 41.50
N PRO A 747 -18.53 3.22 41.20
CA PRO A 747 -17.41 2.33 41.47
C PRO A 747 -16.98 2.38 42.95
N GLN A 748 -17.51 1.47 43.75
CA GLN A 748 -16.94 1.05 45.03
C GLN A 748 -16.87 -0.48 45.01
N SER A 749 -15.74 -1.04 44.53
CA SER A 749 -15.43 -2.48 44.63
C SER A 749 -16.48 -3.46 44.06
N GLU A 750 -17.03 -3.20 42.88
CA GLU A 750 -18.00 -4.14 42.28
C GLU A 750 -17.32 -5.31 41.55
N ASP A 751 -17.95 -6.49 41.64
CA ASP A 751 -17.51 -7.71 40.98
C ASP A 751 -17.75 -7.59 39.46
N ALA A 752 -16.73 -7.78 38.63
CA ALA A 752 -16.87 -7.84 37.17
C ALA A 752 -16.83 -9.29 36.67
N SER A 753 -17.70 -9.63 35.73
CA SER A 753 -17.82 -10.98 35.16
C SER A 753 -16.74 -11.25 34.12
N ILE A 754 -16.11 -12.42 34.18
CA ILE A 754 -15.14 -12.90 33.19
C ILE A 754 -15.79 -14.00 32.33
N LEU A 755 -16.19 -15.09 32.97
CA LEU A 755 -16.82 -16.24 32.34
C LEU A 755 -17.79 -16.92 33.32
N GLY A 756 -18.75 -17.67 32.79
CA GLY A 756 -19.62 -18.49 33.62
C GLY A 756 -20.33 -19.59 32.84
N ILE A 757 -21.04 -20.43 33.58
CA ILE A 757 -21.84 -21.53 33.04
C ILE A 757 -23.20 -21.55 33.73
N HIS A 758 -24.24 -21.85 32.95
CA HIS A 758 -25.63 -21.92 33.41
C HIS A 758 -26.33 -23.18 32.92
N HIS A 759 -27.30 -23.66 33.70
CA HIS A 759 -28.20 -24.76 33.31
C HIS A 759 -29.17 -24.30 32.21
N VAL A 760 -29.33 -25.12 31.17
CA VAL A 760 -30.28 -24.94 30.05
C VAL A 760 -31.53 -25.80 30.24
N ASP A 761 -32.71 -25.22 30.04
CA ASP A 761 -33.98 -25.96 29.99
C ASP A 761 -34.20 -26.56 28.59
N VAL A 762 -34.15 -27.89 28.48
CA VAL A 762 -34.24 -28.61 27.19
C VAL A 762 -35.70 -29.00 26.92
N GLY A 763 -36.29 -28.52 25.81
CA GLY A 763 -37.62 -28.95 25.33
C GLY A 763 -38.73 -27.89 25.37
N GLY A 764 -38.40 -26.61 25.61
CA GLY A 764 -39.30 -25.47 25.41
C GLY A 764 -39.36 -24.99 23.95
N PRO A 765 -40.30 -24.08 23.59
CA PRO A 765 -40.35 -23.47 22.25
C PRO A 765 -39.14 -22.59 21.90
N THR A 766 -38.35 -22.21 22.92
CA THR A 766 -37.00 -21.65 22.84
C THR A 766 -36.17 -22.38 23.90
N ASP A 767 -34.99 -22.92 23.56
CA ASP A 767 -34.07 -23.55 24.51
C ASP A 767 -33.46 -22.46 25.42
N SER A 768 -34.22 -22.05 26.42
CA SER A 768 -33.97 -20.85 27.21
C SER A 768 -32.72 -20.96 28.10
N PHE A 769 -32.03 -19.83 28.28
CA PHE A 769 -30.75 -19.74 29.00
C PHE A 769 -30.79 -20.08 30.50
N ARG A 770 -31.97 -20.05 31.12
CA ARG A 770 -32.13 -20.35 32.55
C ARG A 770 -33.58 -20.75 32.87
N PRO A 771 -33.84 -21.96 33.41
CA PRO A 771 -35.16 -22.32 33.92
C PRO A 771 -35.60 -21.32 34.99
N ALA A 772 -36.90 -21.02 35.06
CA ALA A 772 -37.45 -20.17 36.12
C ALA A 772 -37.33 -20.88 37.50
N GLY A 773 -36.19 -20.71 38.18
CA GLY A 773 -35.98 -21.11 39.58
C GLY A 773 -35.08 -22.32 39.85
N VAL A 774 -34.44 -22.93 38.83
CA VAL A 774 -33.52 -24.07 39.00
C VAL A 774 -32.27 -23.82 38.13
N ASP A 775 -31.08 -23.80 38.73
CA ASP A 775 -29.80 -23.54 38.04
C ASP A 775 -28.71 -24.45 38.65
N ASP A 776 -28.93 -25.76 38.52
CA ASP A 776 -28.19 -26.79 39.26
C ASP A 776 -26.77 -27.05 38.72
N ALA A 777 -26.48 -26.64 37.48
CA ALA A 777 -25.17 -26.77 36.84
C ALA A 777 -24.50 -25.40 36.59
N ASN A 778 -24.24 -24.63 37.66
CA ASN A 778 -23.80 -23.24 37.53
C ASN A 778 -22.52 -22.87 38.28
N PHE A 779 -21.75 -21.95 37.72
CA PHE A 779 -20.72 -21.18 38.42
C PHE A 779 -20.28 -19.96 37.59
N ARG A 780 -19.63 -19.00 38.24
CA ARG A 780 -19.14 -17.76 37.64
C ARG A 780 -17.76 -17.39 38.16
N LEU A 781 -16.89 -16.98 37.25
CA LEU A 781 -15.60 -16.40 37.53
C LEU A 781 -15.71 -14.87 37.47
N LEU A 782 -15.32 -14.23 38.56
CA LEU A 782 -15.39 -12.78 38.73
C LEU A 782 -14.00 -12.23 39.08
N VAL A 783 -13.77 -10.97 38.74
CA VAL A 783 -12.64 -10.18 39.24
C VAL A 783 -13.14 -9.04 40.11
N GLN A 784 -12.46 -8.78 41.22
CA GLN A 784 -12.78 -7.69 42.11
C GLN A 784 -11.51 -6.91 42.46
N ARG A 785 -11.55 -5.58 42.25
CA ARG A 785 -10.47 -4.66 42.61
C ARG A 785 -10.47 -4.36 44.12
N THR A 786 -9.30 -4.10 44.70
CA THR A 786 -9.18 -3.83 46.15
C THR A 786 -9.71 -2.46 46.56
N GLY A 787 -9.69 -1.52 45.62
CA GLY A 787 -10.12 -0.15 45.81
C GLY A 787 -10.64 0.44 44.50
N ARG A 788 -11.17 1.66 44.57
CA ARG A 788 -11.77 2.34 43.41
C ARG A 788 -10.75 2.65 42.30
N ASP A 789 -9.55 3.07 42.71
CA ASP A 789 -8.45 3.48 41.82
C ASP A 789 -7.26 2.52 41.90
N ASP A 790 -7.39 1.42 42.66
CA ASP A 790 -6.34 0.42 42.76
C ASP A 790 -6.30 -0.42 41.48
N LYS A 791 -5.09 -0.67 40.98
CA LYS A 791 -4.83 -1.65 39.91
C LYS A 791 -4.79 -3.08 40.44
N ASP A 792 -4.71 -3.24 41.76
CA ASP A 792 -4.65 -4.51 42.46
C ASP A 792 -6.03 -5.19 42.44
N ALA A 793 -6.04 -6.48 42.13
CA ALA A 793 -7.26 -7.27 42.05
C ALA A 793 -7.07 -8.69 42.59
N PHE A 794 -8.20 -9.35 42.85
CA PHE A 794 -8.25 -10.77 43.16
C PHE A 794 -9.42 -11.40 42.39
N PHE A 795 -9.32 -12.70 42.21
CA PHE A 795 -10.26 -13.48 41.42
C PHE A 795 -11.18 -14.26 42.35
N ILE A 796 -12.45 -14.38 41.97
CA ILE A 796 -13.49 -15.03 42.75
C ILE A 796 -14.16 -16.08 41.88
N LEU A 797 -14.25 -17.32 42.36
CA LEU A 797 -15.12 -18.33 41.78
C LEU A 797 -16.32 -18.49 42.70
N THR A 798 -17.53 -18.43 42.15
CA THR A 798 -18.76 -18.54 42.92
C THR A 798 -19.80 -19.39 42.20
N SER A 799 -20.64 -20.10 42.96
CA SER A 799 -21.75 -20.91 42.47
C SER A 799 -22.92 -20.78 43.43
N THR A 800 -24.16 -20.92 42.92
CA THR A 800 -25.35 -21.00 43.77
C THR A 800 -25.82 -22.42 44.01
N SER A 801 -25.42 -23.39 43.18
CA SER A 801 -25.83 -24.79 43.27
C SER A 801 -24.72 -25.75 43.71
N LEU A 802 -23.48 -25.53 43.28
CA LEU A 802 -22.36 -26.42 43.58
C LEU A 802 -21.78 -26.14 44.97
N GLY A 803 -21.35 -27.20 45.66
CA GLY A 803 -20.62 -27.11 46.93
C GLY A 803 -21.38 -26.38 48.04
N GLY A 804 -22.71 -26.53 48.09
CA GLY A 804 -23.60 -25.83 49.03
C GLY A 804 -23.74 -24.32 48.80
N GLY A 805 -23.36 -23.83 47.61
CA GLY A 805 -23.29 -22.41 47.29
C GLY A 805 -22.01 -21.76 47.83
N PHE A 806 -20.94 -21.77 47.04
CA PHE A 806 -19.63 -21.25 47.46
C PHE A 806 -19.29 -19.89 46.83
N ARG A 807 -18.38 -19.16 47.48
CA ARG A 807 -17.69 -17.98 46.94
C ARG A 807 -16.24 -17.98 47.43
N ILE A 808 -15.35 -18.59 46.68
CA ILE A 808 -13.92 -18.67 46.99
C ILE A 808 -13.16 -17.53 46.32
N LYS A 809 -12.07 -17.09 46.96
CA LYS A 809 -11.27 -15.93 46.54
C LYS A 809 -9.79 -16.30 46.47
N SER A 810 -9.10 -15.85 45.42
CA SER A 810 -7.63 -15.91 45.30
C SER A 810 -6.94 -14.92 46.25
N PRO A 811 -5.62 -15.05 46.50
CA PRO A 811 -4.83 -13.96 47.03
C PRO A 811 -4.98 -12.68 46.19
N THR A 812 -4.75 -11.52 46.80
CA THR A 812 -4.67 -10.24 46.08
C THR A 812 -3.35 -10.16 45.32
N TYR A 813 -3.43 -9.87 44.03
CA TYR A 813 -2.29 -9.62 43.16
C TYR A 813 -2.18 -8.14 42.84
N LYS A 814 -0.94 -7.66 42.76
CA LYS A 814 -0.65 -6.28 42.41
C LYS A 814 -0.65 -6.05 40.91
N ASP A 815 -1.06 -4.85 40.52
CA ASP A 815 -0.97 -4.34 39.13
C ASP A 815 -1.69 -5.23 38.09
N VAL A 816 -2.74 -5.95 38.50
CA VAL A 816 -3.53 -6.81 37.59
C VAL A 816 -4.10 -6.00 36.44
N TYR A 817 -4.70 -4.83 36.72
CA TYR A 817 -5.20 -3.91 35.69
C TYR A 817 -4.08 -2.98 35.14
N ASP A 818 -2.95 -3.56 34.74
CA ASP A 818 -1.85 -2.88 34.02
C ASP A 818 -1.47 -3.65 32.75
N ASN A 819 -2.46 -4.11 31.98
CA ASN A 819 -2.32 -4.97 30.80
C ASN A 819 -1.69 -6.34 31.09
N GLU A 820 -1.96 -6.92 32.27
CA GLU A 820 -1.49 -8.26 32.60
C GLU A 820 -2.37 -9.35 32.00
N ARG A 821 -1.74 -10.37 31.40
CA ARG A 821 -2.39 -11.57 30.87
C ARG A 821 -2.46 -12.68 31.91
N TRP A 822 -3.63 -13.25 32.11
CA TRP A 822 -3.85 -14.39 33.01
C TRP A 822 -4.53 -15.54 32.27
N ASN A 823 -4.10 -16.75 32.56
CA ASN A 823 -4.74 -17.98 32.14
C ASN A 823 -5.40 -18.62 33.37
N PHE A 824 -6.72 -18.82 33.30
CA PHE A 824 -7.51 -19.45 34.35
C PHE A 824 -7.92 -20.85 33.94
N ALA A 825 -7.91 -21.78 34.89
CA ALA A 825 -8.43 -23.13 34.73
C ALA A 825 -9.36 -23.48 35.89
N ILE A 826 -10.61 -23.83 35.59
CA ILE A 826 -11.61 -24.31 36.55
C ILE A 826 -11.80 -25.80 36.28
N ARG A 827 -11.50 -26.63 37.27
CA ARG A 827 -11.43 -28.09 37.12
C ARG A 827 -12.40 -28.76 38.09
N LEU A 828 -13.32 -29.57 37.57
CA LEU A 828 -14.18 -30.42 38.38
C LEU A 828 -13.74 -31.87 38.19
N ARG A 829 -13.43 -32.57 39.29
CA ARG A 829 -12.99 -33.97 39.26
C ARG A 829 -13.49 -34.73 40.48
N VAL A 830 -13.51 -36.06 40.42
CA VAL A 830 -13.70 -36.89 41.62
C VAL A 830 -12.47 -36.81 42.54
N GLU A 831 -12.68 -37.01 43.84
CA GLU A 831 -11.60 -37.03 44.83
C GLU A 831 -10.56 -38.10 44.49
N ASP A 832 -9.27 -37.83 44.75
CA ASP A 832 -8.12 -38.65 44.35
C ASP A 832 -8.21 -40.13 44.77
N LYS A 833 -8.99 -40.45 45.82
CA LYS A 833 -9.24 -41.83 46.25
C LYS A 833 -9.96 -42.69 45.19
N TYR A 834 -10.60 -42.06 44.20
CA TYR A 834 -11.34 -42.69 43.11
C TYR A 834 -10.66 -42.52 41.74
N TRP A 835 -9.51 -41.83 41.65
CA TRP A 835 -8.87 -41.45 40.39
C TRP A 835 -7.38 -41.84 40.37
N ASP A 836 -7.03 -42.89 39.62
CA ASP A 836 -5.62 -43.26 39.32
C ASP A 836 -5.27 -42.87 37.87
N GLY A 837 -5.20 -41.56 37.60
CA GLY A 837 -4.56 -41.04 36.39
C GLY A 837 -5.17 -41.50 35.05
N GLY A 838 -6.51 -41.62 34.96
CA GLY A 838 -7.23 -41.91 33.72
C GLY A 838 -7.79 -43.33 33.58
N VAL A 839 -7.86 -44.11 34.67
CA VAL A 839 -8.53 -45.43 34.67
C VAL A 839 -9.63 -45.43 35.72
N ALA A 840 -10.89 -45.57 35.28
CA ALA A 840 -12.02 -45.74 36.19
C ALA A 840 -11.81 -47.03 37.03
N PRO A 841 -11.94 -46.98 38.37
CA PRO A 841 -11.74 -48.16 39.20
C PRO A 841 -12.77 -49.25 38.87
N VAL A 842 -12.27 -50.42 38.46
CA VAL A 842 -13.07 -51.58 37.99
C VAL A 842 -13.80 -52.33 39.12
N ASP A 843 -13.58 -51.99 40.39
CA ASP A 843 -14.03 -52.81 41.54
C ASP A 843 -14.78 -52.00 42.61
N LEU A 844 -15.95 -51.47 42.26
CA LEU A 844 -16.87 -50.78 43.20
C LEU A 844 -17.81 -51.77 43.90
N THR A 845 -17.32 -52.47 44.91
CA THR A 845 -18.12 -53.32 45.82
C THR A 845 -18.65 -52.57 47.06
N SER A 846 -18.34 -51.27 47.20
CA SER A 846 -18.79 -50.42 48.30
C SER A 846 -19.79 -49.37 47.83
N SER A 847 -20.97 -49.35 48.44
CA SER A 847 -22.11 -48.46 48.21
C SER A 847 -21.89 -47.00 48.65
N THR A 848 -20.73 -46.41 48.38
CA THR A 848 -20.42 -45.02 48.72
C THR A 848 -20.30 -44.20 47.44
N ASP A 849 -21.18 -43.21 47.30
CA ASP A 849 -21.21 -42.27 46.18
C ASP A 849 -19.86 -41.52 46.04
N PRO A 850 -19.39 -41.24 44.80
CA PRO A 850 -18.14 -40.51 44.58
C PRO A 850 -18.27 -39.05 45.03
N GLU A 851 -17.30 -38.55 45.81
CA GLU A 851 -17.20 -37.14 46.20
C GLU A 851 -16.38 -36.36 45.15
N TYR A 852 -16.76 -35.11 44.88
CA TYR A 852 -16.13 -34.27 43.87
C TYR A 852 -15.31 -33.14 44.51
N VAL A 853 -14.33 -32.62 43.77
CA VAL A 853 -13.54 -31.45 44.12
C VAL A 853 -13.54 -30.50 42.94
N LEU A 854 -13.89 -29.24 43.21
CA LEU A 854 -13.75 -28.15 42.28
C LEU A 854 -12.48 -27.37 42.60
N GLU A 855 -11.55 -27.29 41.64
CA GLU A 855 -10.30 -26.56 41.74
C GLU A 855 -10.32 -25.34 40.84
N PHE A 856 -9.86 -24.21 41.37
CA PHE A 856 -9.67 -22.96 40.64
C PHE A 856 -8.19 -22.63 40.62
N TYR A 857 -7.61 -22.69 39.44
CA TYR A 857 -6.20 -22.41 39.18
C TYR A 857 -6.07 -21.16 38.30
N GLY A 858 -5.09 -20.31 38.59
CA GLY A 858 -4.77 -19.15 37.77
C GLY A 858 -3.28 -18.92 37.70
N VAL A 859 -2.78 -18.57 36.52
CA VAL A 859 -1.35 -18.34 36.26
C VAL A 859 -1.15 -17.13 35.36
N ASN A 860 -0.09 -16.37 35.65
CA ASN A 860 0.40 -15.27 34.82
C ASN A 860 1.86 -15.55 34.45
N ALA A 861 2.16 -15.46 33.16
CA ALA A 861 3.45 -15.76 32.59
C ALA A 861 3.95 -14.60 31.74
N THR A 862 5.19 -14.18 31.98
CA THR A 862 5.92 -13.21 31.18
C THR A 862 7.04 -13.95 30.47
N LEU A 863 6.90 -14.11 29.14
CA LEU A 863 7.82 -14.90 28.31
C LEU A 863 7.89 -16.37 28.78
N ASP A 864 9.06 -16.85 29.21
CA ASP A 864 9.27 -18.21 29.73
C ASP A 864 9.14 -18.29 31.27
N GLU A 865 8.98 -17.16 31.96
CA GLU A 865 8.92 -17.14 33.42
C GLU A 865 7.47 -17.03 33.93
N ILE A 866 7.15 -17.86 34.92
CA ILE A 866 5.87 -17.75 35.65
C ILE A 866 6.07 -16.73 36.77
N GLU A 867 5.35 -15.61 36.72
CA GLU A 867 5.47 -14.57 37.75
C GLU A 867 4.54 -14.83 38.94
N LYS A 868 3.29 -15.21 38.67
CA LYS A 868 2.23 -15.34 39.67
C LYS A 868 1.40 -16.59 39.39
N GLU A 869 1.07 -17.34 40.44
CA GLU A 869 0.16 -18.50 40.37
C GLU A 869 -0.64 -18.69 41.67
N PHE A 870 -1.79 -19.35 41.59
CA PHE A 870 -2.53 -19.86 42.74
C PHE A 870 -3.39 -21.08 42.39
N THR A 871 -3.72 -21.85 43.43
CA THR A 871 -4.74 -22.91 43.39
C THR A 871 -5.62 -22.79 44.63
N VAL A 872 -6.95 -22.80 44.46
CA VAL A 872 -7.94 -22.85 45.54
C VAL A 872 -8.97 -23.93 45.22
N SER A 873 -9.41 -24.72 46.19
CA SER A 873 -10.36 -25.81 45.96
C SER A 873 -11.55 -25.80 46.93
N VAL A 874 -12.67 -26.39 46.47
CA VAL A 874 -13.92 -26.55 47.21
C VAL A 874 -14.39 -28.00 47.08
N PRO A 875 -14.73 -28.69 48.20
CA PRO A 875 -15.37 -29.99 48.13
C PRO A 875 -16.81 -29.85 47.63
N VAL A 876 -17.21 -30.73 46.71
CA VAL A 876 -18.55 -30.79 46.11
C VAL A 876 -19.18 -32.13 46.46
N SER A 877 -20.43 -32.11 46.94
CA SER A 877 -21.11 -33.35 47.33
C SER A 877 -21.43 -34.21 46.10
N SER A 878 -21.61 -35.52 46.32
CA SER A 878 -21.94 -36.44 45.23
C SER A 878 -23.24 -36.11 44.49
N ALA A 879 -24.23 -35.54 45.19
CA ALA A 879 -25.48 -35.12 44.57
C ALA A 879 -25.26 -33.91 43.64
N GLU A 880 -24.63 -32.85 44.17
CA GLU A 880 -24.36 -31.61 43.40
C GLU A 880 -23.41 -31.86 42.22
N GLY A 881 -22.43 -32.75 42.38
CA GLY A 881 -21.52 -33.11 41.31
C GLY A 881 -22.23 -33.87 40.19
N ARG A 882 -23.10 -34.85 40.53
CA ARG A 882 -23.94 -35.52 39.53
C ARG A 882 -24.89 -34.56 38.83
N ASP A 883 -25.53 -33.66 39.59
CA ASP A 883 -26.41 -32.63 39.02
C ASP A 883 -25.68 -31.75 37.99
N PHE A 884 -24.38 -31.49 38.15
CA PHE A 884 -23.58 -30.75 37.16
C PHE A 884 -23.41 -31.50 35.82
N PHE A 885 -23.30 -32.83 35.86
CA PHE A 885 -23.10 -33.67 34.68
C PHE A 885 -24.43 -34.04 34.02
N GLU A 886 -25.45 -34.37 34.82
CA GLU A 886 -26.79 -34.79 34.37
C GLU A 886 -27.63 -33.65 33.77
N ASN A 887 -27.27 -32.39 34.01
CA ASN A 887 -27.97 -31.25 33.43
C ASN A 887 -27.22 -30.65 32.23
N ALA A 888 -27.98 -30.27 31.21
CA ALA A 888 -27.47 -29.55 30.05
C ALA A 888 -27.00 -28.15 30.44
N LYS A 889 -25.91 -27.65 29.86
CA LYS A 889 -25.25 -26.44 30.33
C LYS A 889 -24.70 -25.58 29.19
N ARG A 890 -24.72 -24.26 29.39
CA ARG A 890 -24.24 -23.27 28.43
C ARG A 890 -23.16 -22.39 29.02
N LEU A 891 -22.01 -22.31 28.34
CA LEU A 891 -20.92 -21.41 28.71
C LEU A 891 -21.12 -20.01 28.11
N TYR A 892 -20.73 -18.98 28.86
CA TYR A 892 -20.66 -17.60 28.40
C TYR A 892 -19.39 -16.89 28.90
N VAL A 893 -19.05 -15.80 28.22
CA VAL A 893 -17.89 -14.94 28.45
C VAL A 893 -18.32 -13.48 28.34
N GLY A 894 -17.81 -12.62 29.21
CA GLY A 894 -18.20 -11.21 29.28
C GLY A 894 -19.29 -10.97 30.32
N ALA A 895 -20.24 -10.10 30.02
CA ALA A 895 -21.31 -9.72 30.93
C ALA A 895 -22.21 -10.90 31.31
N ALA A 896 -22.70 -10.92 32.55
CA ALA A 896 -23.60 -11.95 33.06
C ALA A 896 -25.05 -11.46 33.03
N TYR A 897 -25.92 -12.25 32.41
CA TYR A 897 -27.35 -11.99 32.34
C TYR A 897 -28.15 -13.08 33.05
N SER A 898 -29.35 -12.71 33.49
CA SER A 898 -30.32 -13.65 34.06
C SER A 898 -30.89 -14.62 33.02
N GLN A 899 -31.15 -14.13 31.79
CA GLN A 899 -31.64 -14.82 30.60
C GLN A 899 -31.20 -14.04 29.34
N PHE A 900 -31.12 -14.68 28.16
CA PHE A 900 -30.73 -14.06 26.87
C PHE A 900 -31.88 -13.87 25.86
N GLU A 901 -33.14 -14.04 26.26
CA GLU A 901 -34.36 -13.87 25.43
C GLU A 901 -35.31 -12.85 26.07
N ASP A 902 -36.21 -12.21 25.29
CA ASP A 902 -37.38 -11.31 25.49
C ASP A 902 -37.66 -10.57 26.84
N ASN A 903 -36.81 -10.70 27.85
CA ASN A 903 -36.86 -10.10 29.18
C ASN A 903 -35.46 -10.17 29.87
N THR A 904 -34.40 -9.88 29.11
CA THR A 904 -33.00 -9.97 29.54
C THR A 904 -32.69 -8.93 30.62
N THR A 905 -32.37 -9.37 31.85
CA THR A 905 -31.90 -8.48 32.92
C THR A 905 -30.39 -8.71 33.15
N LEU A 906 -29.59 -7.66 32.98
CA LEU A 906 -28.16 -7.62 33.29
C LEU A 906 -27.93 -7.81 34.79
N GLU A 907 -27.10 -8.80 35.15
CA GLU A 907 -26.74 -9.08 36.55
C GLU A 907 -25.38 -8.47 36.91
N LEU A 908 -24.36 -8.70 36.07
CA LEU A 908 -22.99 -8.21 36.25
C LEU A 908 -22.39 -7.74 34.92
N GLU A 909 -21.74 -6.59 34.91
CA GLU A 909 -20.98 -6.08 33.78
C GLU A 909 -19.60 -6.75 33.68
N SER A 910 -18.94 -6.63 32.52
CA SER A 910 -17.57 -7.06 32.30
C SER A 910 -16.65 -5.88 31.99
N ASN A 911 -15.36 -6.04 32.27
CA ASN A 911 -14.34 -5.01 32.01
C ASN A 911 -12.98 -5.63 31.64
N VAL A 912 -13.03 -6.82 31.01
CA VAL A 912 -11.85 -7.58 30.62
C VAL A 912 -11.79 -7.75 29.11
N LYS A 913 -10.61 -8.15 28.62
CA LYS A 913 -10.43 -8.59 27.24
C LYS A 913 -10.19 -10.09 27.24
N VAL A 914 -10.94 -10.85 26.45
CA VAL A 914 -10.82 -12.32 26.42
C VAL A 914 -10.37 -12.78 25.05
N SER A 915 -9.29 -13.55 24.99
CA SER A 915 -8.76 -14.07 23.71
C SER A 915 -9.13 -15.50 23.43
N SER A 916 -9.28 -16.36 24.44
CA SER A 916 -9.72 -17.71 24.17
C SER A 916 -10.43 -18.35 25.33
N VAL A 917 -11.44 -19.18 25.03
CA VAL A 917 -12.11 -20.03 26.01
C VAL A 917 -12.28 -21.44 25.48
N ARG A 918 -11.91 -22.41 26.31
CA ARG A 918 -11.88 -23.83 25.98
C ARG A 918 -12.60 -24.66 27.02
N TYR A 919 -13.31 -25.69 26.57
CA TYR A 919 -13.95 -26.66 27.44
C TYR A 919 -13.39 -28.06 27.15
N TRP A 920 -12.85 -28.70 28.18
CA TRP A 920 -12.27 -30.04 28.12
C TRP A 920 -13.07 -31.00 28.98
N VAL A 921 -13.34 -32.18 28.46
CA VAL A 921 -13.86 -33.34 29.22
C VAL A 921 -12.65 -34.19 29.66
N ASP A 922 -11.68 -33.53 30.31
CA ASP A 922 -10.47 -34.11 30.86
C ASP A 922 -9.89 -33.17 31.94
N TYR A 923 -9.01 -33.70 32.79
CA TYR A 923 -8.29 -32.93 33.80
C TYR A 923 -6.97 -32.41 33.25
N LEU A 924 -6.88 -31.10 32.97
CA LEU A 924 -5.61 -30.47 32.59
C LEU A 924 -4.75 -30.23 33.83
N ASP A 925 -3.52 -30.74 33.84
CA ASP A 925 -2.57 -30.51 34.93
C ASP A 925 -1.95 -29.10 34.87
N ASP A 926 -1.33 -28.67 35.97
CA ASP A 926 -0.73 -27.33 36.10
C ASP A 926 0.39 -27.09 35.08
N GLU A 927 1.16 -28.12 34.70
CA GLU A 927 2.24 -27.97 33.72
C GLU A 927 1.66 -27.69 32.33
N THR A 928 0.56 -28.37 31.97
CA THR A 928 -0.17 -28.10 30.72
C THR A 928 -0.69 -26.66 30.67
N ILE A 929 -1.35 -26.16 31.74
CA ILE A 929 -1.84 -24.78 31.78
C ILE A 929 -0.68 -23.76 31.78
N LYS A 930 0.43 -24.05 32.46
CA LYS A 930 1.64 -23.22 32.40
C LYS A 930 2.20 -23.15 30.98
N ALA A 931 2.18 -24.25 30.23
CA ALA A 931 2.63 -24.26 28.84
C ALA A 931 1.73 -23.39 27.94
N HIS A 932 0.40 -23.43 28.13
CA HIS A 932 -0.54 -22.55 27.42
C HIS A 932 -0.34 -21.07 27.79
N ALA A 933 -0.02 -20.78 29.06
CA ALA A 933 0.27 -19.41 29.50
C ALA A 933 1.59 -18.87 28.90
N LYS A 934 2.62 -19.71 28.74
CA LYS A 934 3.91 -19.30 28.13
C LYS A 934 3.81 -19.08 26.62
N ASP A 935 3.12 -19.98 25.91
CA ASP A 935 2.87 -19.84 24.48
C ASP A 935 1.39 -19.57 24.21
N ALA A 936 1.08 -18.31 23.91
CA ALA A 936 -0.28 -17.83 23.65
C ALA A 936 -1.01 -18.56 22.49
N SER A 937 -0.25 -19.19 21.59
CA SER A 937 -0.79 -19.99 20.47
C SER A 937 -0.90 -21.49 20.78
N SER A 938 -0.43 -21.91 21.94
CA SER A 938 -0.48 -23.31 22.35
C SER A 938 -1.87 -23.66 22.88
N ALA A 939 -2.39 -24.75 22.35
CA ALA A 939 -3.61 -25.40 22.79
C ALA A 939 -3.37 -26.91 22.78
N GLY A 940 -3.76 -27.61 23.84
CA GLY A 940 -3.78 -29.07 23.83
C GLY A 940 -3.35 -29.73 25.11
N ARG A 941 -2.77 -30.91 24.94
CA ARG A 941 -2.27 -31.79 26.01
C ARG A 941 -0.79 -32.03 25.76
N MET A 942 0.00 -32.11 26.83
CA MET A 942 1.42 -32.47 26.73
C MET A 942 1.62 -33.85 26.05
N ASN A 943 0.67 -34.77 26.23
CA ASN A 943 0.68 -36.12 25.63
C ASN A 943 -0.60 -36.40 24.83
N PRO A 944 -0.79 -35.79 23.65
CA PRO A 944 -2.08 -35.76 22.95
C PRO A 944 -2.61 -37.13 22.51
N LEU A 945 -1.71 -38.10 22.27
CA LEU A 945 -2.06 -39.45 21.81
C LEU A 945 -2.27 -40.45 22.96
N LYS A 946 -2.05 -40.05 24.22
CA LYS A 946 -2.30 -40.93 25.36
C LYS A 946 -3.82 -41.19 25.46
N PRO A 947 -4.28 -42.42 25.75
CA PRO A 947 -5.70 -42.66 26.02
C PRO A 947 -6.13 -41.89 27.28
N ALA A 948 -7.19 -41.09 27.15
CA ALA A 948 -7.88 -40.41 28.26
C ALA A 948 -8.85 -41.35 28.97
N TYR A 949 -9.66 -42.08 28.18
CA TYR A 949 -10.64 -43.04 28.66
C TYR A 949 -10.63 -44.31 27.80
N PHE A 950 -10.97 -45.43 28.44
CA PHE A 950 -11.31 -46.68 27.78
C PHE A 950 -12.82 -46.87 27.89
N THR A 951 -13.53 -47.04 26.78
CA THR A 951 -14.95 -47.42 26.83
C THR A 951 -15.04 -48.86 27.34
N GLN A 952 -15.74 -49.10 28.46
CA GLN A 952 -15.89 -50.47 28.97
C GLN A 952 -16.89 -51.21 28.07
N MET A 953 -16.41 -52.28 27.43
CA MET A 953 -17.29 -53.25 26.79
C MET A 953 -18.13 -53.93 27.88
N SER A 954 -19.46 -53.84 27.75
CA SER A 954 -20.42 -54.57 28.56
C SER A 954 -19.96 -56.02 28.79
N PHE A 955 -19.92 -56.43 30.07
CA PHE A 955 -19.52 -57.73 30.66
C PHE A 955 -20.19 -59.00 30.07
N VAL A 956 -20.84 -58.90 28.91
CA VAL A 956 -21.66 -59.94 28.30
C VAL A 956 -20.81 -61.01 27.60
N ASP A 957 -19.58 -60.69 27.18
CA ASP A 957 -18.73 -61.63 26.41
C ASP A 957 -18.11 -62.74 27.29
N ASP A 958 -17.80 -62.46 28.55
CA ASP A 958 -17.15 -63.43 29.46
C ASP A 958 -18.15 -64.39 30.15
N MET A 959 -19.46 -64.06 30.14
CA MET A 959 -20.53 -64.91 30.67
C MET A 959 -21.29 -65.73 29.62
N LEU A 960 -21.16 -65.41 28.33
CA LEU A 960 -21.84 -66.15 27.27
C LEU A 960 -21.43 -67.62 27.06
N PRO A 961 -20.22 -68.11 27.45
CA PRO A 961 -19.92 -69.54 27.32
C PRO A 961 -20.64 -70.41 28.37
N ALA A 962 -21.20 -69.82 29.44
CA ALA A 962 -21.80 -70.57 30.54
C ALA A 962 -23.28 -70.93 30.34
N PHE A 963 -23.97 -70.30 29.38
CA PHE A 963 -25.41 -70.49 29.14
C PHE A 963 -25.77 -71.07 27.76
N LEU A 964 -24.78 -71.37 26.91
CA LEU A 964 -24.99 -72.00 25.61
C LEU A 964 -24.47 -73.45 25.62
N PRO A 965 -25.31 -74.46 25.33
CA PRO A 965 -24.84 -75.84 25.13
C PRO A 965 -23.86 -75.90 23.96
N ASP A 966 -22.81 -76.70 24.14
CA ASP A 966 -21.74 -76.91 23.16
C ASP A 966 -22.29 -77.28 21.77
N GLY A 967 -21.90 -76.52 20.73
CA GLY A 967 -22.22 -76.83 19.32
C GLY A 967 -23.20 -75.91 18.58
N VAL A 968 -23.57 -74.74 19.10
CA VAL A 968 -24.36 -73.75 18.33
C VAL A 968 -23.46 -72.64 17.76
N THR A 969 -23.10 -72.78 16.49
CA THR A 969 -22.60 -71.68 15.64
C THR A 969 -23.74 -71.18 14.74
N PRO A 970 -23.94 -69.86 14.53
CA PRO A 970 -23.08 -68.74 14.88
C PRO A 970 -23.61 -67.90 16.07
N MET A 971 -22.73 -67.08 16.66
CA MET A 971 -23.13 -65.95 17.52
C MET A 971 -24.29 -65.20 16.86
N PRO A 972 -25.35 -64.83 17.60
CA PRO A 972 -26.47 -64.13 17.01
C PRO A 972 -26.00 -62.80 16.39
N ALA A 973 -26.61 -62.40 15.26
CA ALA A 973 -26.15 -61.26 14.46
C ALA A 973 -26.00 -59.94 15.25
N TRP A 974 -26.71 -59.79 16.38
CA TRP A 974 -26.58 -58.63 17.27
C TRP A 974 -25.28 -58.60 18.10
N ALA A 975 -24.59 -59.74 18.25
CA ALA A 975 -23.31 -59.85 18.94
C ALA A 975 -22.10 -59.67 17.99
N GLN A 976 -22.30 -59.74 16.67
CA GLN A 976 -21.24 -59.52 15.67
C GLN A 976 -21.04 -58.05 15.29
N SER A 977 -21.89 -57.15 15.79
CA SER A 977 -21.87 -55.71 15.50
C SER A 977 -21.37 -54.84 16.65
N ILE A 978 -20.80 -55.43 17.71
CA ILE A 978 -20.28 -54.67 18.86
C ILE A 978 -18.84 -54.26 18.55
N PRO A 979 -18.54 -52.95 18.39
CA PRO A 979 -17.18 -52.48 18.13
C PRO A 979 -16.24 -52.85 19.29
N HIS A 980 -15.11 -53.47 18.97
CA HIS A 980 -14.08 -53.83 19.95
C HIS A 980 -13.32 -52.59 20.42
N GLY A 981 -13.37 -52.29 21.73
CA GLY A 981 -12.47 -51.41 22.50
C GLY A 981 -11.90 -50.18 21.78
N SER A 982 -12.69 -49.11 21.63
CA SER A 982 -12.19 -47.80 21.23
C SER A 982 -11.69 -47.02 22.47
N HIS A 983 -10.46 -46.53 22.44
CA HIS A 983 -9.96 -45.56 23.43
C HIS A 983 -10.12 -44.15 22.86
N ILE A 984 -10.31 -43.17 23.74
CA ILE A 984 -10.41 -41.76 23.37
C ILE A 984 -9.03 -41.13 23.62
N PRO A 985 -8.32 -40.64 22.59
CA PRO A 985 -7.09 -39.90 22.79
C PRO A 985 -7.33 -38.60 23.58
N GLN A 986 -6.39 -38.20 24.43
CA GLN A 986 -6.47 -36.95 25.19
C GLN A 986 -6.68 -35.70 24.33
N ILE A 987 -6.21 -35.68 23.07
CA ILE A 987 -6.49 -34.56 22.16
C ILE A 987 -7.98 -34.48 21.73
N LYS A 988 -8.72 -35.59 21.81
CA LYS A 988 -10.13 -35.67 21.42
C LYS A 988 -11.10 -35.38 22.57
N THR A 989 -10.61 -34.98 23.74
CA THR A 989 -11.45 -34.58 24.88
C THR A 989 -11.76 -33.08 24.89
N LEU A 990 -11.15 -32.29 23.99
CA LEU A 990 -11.53 -30.90 23.74
C LEU A 990 -12.92 -30.86 23.11
N VAL A 991 -13.86 -30.21 23.79
CA VAL A 991 -15.25 -30.08 23.34
C VAL A 991 -15.40 -28.91 22.39
N PHE A 992 -14.86 -27.74 22.74
CA PHE A 992 -14.80 -26.58 21.87
C PHE A 992 -13.65 -25.64 22.21
N ASP A 993 -13.19 -24.87 21.23
CA ASP A 993 -12.21 -23.81 21.37
C ASP A 993 -12.70 -22.55 20.62
N TRP A 994 -12.96 -21.49 21.37
CA TRP A 994 -13.24 -20.17 20.83
C TRP A 994 -11.98 -19.32 20.94
N ASP A 995 -11.38 -18.95 19.81
CA ASP A 995 -10.16 -18.11 19.74
C ASP A 995 -10.40 -16.71 19.16
N PHE A 996 -11.63 -16.43 18.72
CA PHE A 996 -12.07 -15.17 18.10
C PHE A 996 -11.28 -14.71 16.86
N ALA A 997 -10.48 -15.59 16.24
CA ALA A 997 -9.61 -15.23 15.11
C ALA A 997 -10.40 -14.80 13.86
N THR A 998 -11.61 -15.34 13.65
CA THR A 998 -12.46 -15.06 12.49
C THR A 998 -13.34 -13.82 12.65
N VAL A 999 -13.41 -13.24 13.85
CA VAL A 999 -14.28 -12.09 14.14
C VAL A 999 -13.51 -10.79 13.89
N GLU A 1000 -14.04 -9.93 13.02
CA GLU A 1000 -13.43 -8.62 12.71
C GLU A 1000 -14.26 -7.43 13.19
N THR A 1001 -15.59 -7.53 13.15
CA THR A 1001 -16.53 -6.47 13.54
C THR A 1001 -17.87 -7.07 13.93
N ALA A 1002 -18.64 -6.35 14.75
CA ALA A 1002 -20.08 -6.63 14.91
C ALA A 1002 -20.85 -6.32 13.62
N ASP A 1003 -22.00 -6.96 13.42
CA ASP A 1003 -22.89 -6.75 12.28
C ASP A 1003 -23.63 -5.39 12.33
N GLY A 1004 -24.55 -5.16 11.38
CA GLY A 1004 -25.28 -3.90 11.27
C GLY A 1004 -26.43 -3.69 12.28
N GLY A 1005 -26.66 -4.62 13.23
CA GLY A 1005 -27.79 -4.57 14.15
C GLY A 1005 -29.17 -4.61 13.46
N SER A 1006 -30.24 -4.28 14.18
CA SER A 1006 -31.61 -4.28 13.62
C SER A 1006 -31.97 -3.02 12.82
N GLY A 1007 -31.03 -2.07 12.69
CA GLY A 1007 -31.26 -0.76 12.08
C GLY A 1007 -31.95 0.26 13.00
N ALA A 1008 -32.02 0.00 14.31
CA ALA A 1008 -32.63 0.87 15.32
C ALA A 1008 -31.83 2.17 15.62
N GLY A 1009 -30.63 2.31 15.03
CA GLY A 1009 -29.76 3.49 15.14
C GLY A 1009 -28.34 3.13 15.60
N PRO A 1010 -27.33 3.98 15.38
CA PRO A 1010 -25.92 3.67 15.65
C PRO A 1010 -25.53 3.63 17.14
N LEU A 1011 -26.47 3.91 18.05
CA LEU A 1011 -26.26 3.97 19.51
C LEU A 1011 -27.05 2.87 20.25
N VAL A 1012 -27.66 1.93 19.53
CA VAL A 1012 -28.43 0.84 20.13
C VAL A 1012 -27.57 -0.41 20.08
N SER A 1013 -27.18 -0.95 21.24
CA SER A 1013 -26.35 -2.15 21.32
C SER A 1013 -27.16 -3.42 21.02
N ASP A 1014 -27.48 -3.65 19.75
CA ASP A 1014 -28.25 -4.82 19.27
C ASP A 1014 -27.55 -5.61 18.17
N ALA A 1015 -26.30 -5.26 17.85
CA ALA A 1015 -25.48 -5.92 16.86
C ALA A 1015 -24.85 -7.21 17.40
N LYS A 1016 -24.54 -8.10 16.46
CA LYS A 1016 -24.15 -9.48 16.72
C LYS A 1016 -22.97 -9.92 15.89
N PHE A 1017 -22.31 -10.99 16.30
CA PHE A 1017 -21.36 -11.72 15.45
C PHE A 1017 -21.32 -13.20 15.84
N ILE A 1018 -20.94 -14.07 14.90
CA ILE A 1018 -20.78 -15.51 15.15
C ILE A 1018 -19.32 -15.81 15.46
N VAL A 1019 -19.11 -16.67 16.45
CA VAL A 1019 -17.80 -17.21 16.84
C VAL A 1019 -17.75 -18.66 16.42
N GLU A 1020 -16.78 -18.99 15.57
CA GLU A 1020 -16.58 -20.37 15.13
C GLU A 1020 -15.93 -21.21 16.24
N ASP A 1021 -16.30 -22.48 16.29
CA ASP A 1021 -15.62 -23.48 17.11
C ASP A 1021 -14.57 -24.20 16.26
N ILE A 1022 -13.31 -24.06 16.67
CA ILE A 1022 -12.12 -24.58 15.96
C ILE A 1022 -11.85 -26.04 16.33
N ALA A 1023 -12.50 -26.58 17.36
CA ALA A 1023 -12.41 -27.99 17.67
C ALA A 1023 -13.01 -28.85 16.54
N SER A 1024 -12.57 -30.11 16.47
CA SER A 1024 -12.94 -31.06 15.40
C SER A 1024 -14.36 -31.61 15.60
N GLY A 1025 -15.39 -30.88 15.13
CA GLY A 1025 -16.78 -31.39 15.08
C GLY A 1025 -17.12 -32.19 13.80
N SER A 1026 -18.02 -33.16 13.90
CA SER A 1026 -18.62 -33.89 12.77
C SER A 1026 -20.10 -34.20 13.07
N ILE A 1027 -20.88 -34.56 12.05
CA ILE A 1027 -22.25 -35.03 12.26
C ILE A 1027 -22.18 -36.36 13.02
N ALA A 1028 -22.49 -36.33 14.32
CA ALA A 1028 -22.71 -37.45 15.25
C ALA A 1028 -22.20 -38.81 14.74
N ASP A 1029 -20.91 -39.10 14.90
CA ASP A 1029 -20.39 -40.46 14.74
C ASP A 1029 -20.58 -41.14 16.11
N ASN A 1030 -21.28 -42.27 16.18
CA ASN A 1030 -21.50 -42.94 17.46
C ASN A 1030 -20.23 -43.72 17.90
N ARG A 1031 -19.05 -43.14 17.67
CA ARG A 1031 -17.73 -43.78 17.77
C ARG A 1031 -17.31 -44.03 19.21
N TRP A 1032 -17.73 -43.14 20.10
CA TRP A 1032 -17.38 -43.15 21.52
C TRP A 1032 -18.61 -43.20 22.44
N ASP A 1033 -19.75 -43.69 21.94
CA ASP A 1033 -20.99 -43.80 22.73
C ASP A 1033 -21.38 -42.43 23.34
N TRP A 1034 -21.75 -42.39 24.61
CA TRP A 1034 -22.27 -41.21 25.28
C TRP A 1034 -21.36 -39.98 25.25
N ILE A 1035 -20.04 -40.17 25.27
CA ILE A 1035 -19.08 -39.05 25.30
C ILE A 1035 -18.86 -38.51 23.89
N GLY A 1036 -19.09 -39.32 22.86
CA GLY A 1036 -19.13 -38.88 21.47
C GLY A 1036 -20.20 -37.81 21.25
N ASP A 1037 -21.37 -37.97 21.86
CA ASP A 1037 -22.43 -36.96 21.85
C ASP A 1037 -22.02 -35.61 22.45
N ILE A 1038 -20.95 -35.57 23.25
CA ILE A 1038 -20.40 -34.34 23.81
C ILE A 1038 -19.22 -33.83 22.97
N VAL A 1039 -18.21 -34.65 22.67
CA VAL A 1039 -16.94 -34.18 22.06
C VAL A 1039 -16.95 -34.08 20.53
N GLU A 1040 -17.92 -34.71 19.85
CA GLU A 1040 -17.96 -34.71 18.38
C GLU A 1040 -18.88 -33.64 17.79
N ARG A 1041 -19.68 -32.96 18.61
CA ARG A 1041 -20.55 -31.86 18.16
C ARG A 1041 -19.74 -30.58 18.02
N GLN A 1042 -20.27 -29.62 17.27
CA GLN A 1042 -19.66 -28.31 17.11
C GLN A 1042 -20.41 -27.29 17.99
N TYR A 1043 -19.71 -26.55 18.84
CA TYR A 1043 -20.33 -25.59 19.77
C TYR A 1043 -19.95 -24.16 19.39
N THR A 1044 -20.60 -23.63 18.35
CA THR A 1044 -20.41 -22.24 17.94
C THR A 1044 -20.86 -21.26 19.03
N GLY A 1045 -20.30 -20.06 19.02
CA GLY A 1045 -20.70 -18.96 19.89
C GLY A 1045 -21.39 -17.83 19.12
N GLN A 1046 -22.11 -16.98 19.83
CA GLN A 1046 -22.63 -15.71 19.32
C GLN A 1046 -22.31 -14.59 20.31
N GLY A 1047 -21.76 -13.49 19.80
CA GLY A 1047 -21.68 -12.22 20.50
C GLY A 1047 -22.98 -11.45 20.35
N ASP A 1048 -23.55 -10.99 21.47
CA ASP A 1048 -24.75 -10.14 21.52
C ASP A 1048 -24.48 -8.84 22.30
N PHE A 1049 -25.33 -7.85 22.06
CA PHE A 1049 -25.32 -6.52 22.69
C PHE A 1049 -24.09 -5.67 22.35
N PHE A 1050 -23.60 -5.76 21.11
CA PHE A 1050 -22.57 -4.85 20.59
C PHE A 1050 -23.20 -3.69 19.81
N LEU A 1051 -22.47 -2.59 19.61
CA LEU A 1051 -22.93 -1.50 18.76
C LEU A 1051 -22.86 -1.89 17.26
N PRO A 1052 -23.75 -1.37 16.40
CA PRO A 1052 -23.74 -1.63 14.97
C PRO A 1052 -22.42 -1.25 14.29
N ASN A 1053 -21.81 -2.20 13.59
CA ASN A 1053 -20.51 -2.07 12.92
C ASN A 1053 -19.37 -1.63 13.86
N ASP A 1054 -19.40 -2.06 15.13
CA ASP A 1054 -18.31 -1.78 16.07
C ASP A 1054 -17.06 -2.59 15.73
N ILE A 1055 -16.11 -1.93 15.07
CA ILE A 1055 -14.78 -2.48 14.73
C ILE A 1055 -13.97 -2.76 16.00
N GLN A 1056 -14.27 -2.08 17.12
CA GLN A 1056 -13.59 -2.29 18.40
C GLN A 1056 -14.25 -3.37 19.26
N ALA A 1057 -15.27 -4.07 18.76
CA ALA A 1057 -15.81 -5.27 19.43
C ALA A 1057 -14.72 -6.34 19.61
N VAL A 1058 -13.76 -6.39 18.68
CA VAL A 1058 -12.58 -7.25 18.74
C VAL A 1058 -11.32 -6.40 18.56
N ASP A 1059 -10.45 -6.42 19.57
CA ASP A 1059 -9.16 -5.76 19.55
C ASP A 1059 -8.06 -6.73 19.08
N ARG A 1060 -7.16 -6.25 18.22
CA ARG A 1060 -6.05 -7.05 17.68
C ARG A 1060 -4.76 -6.63 18.38
N ASP A 1061 -4.33 -7.42 19.35
CA ASP A 1061 -3.17 -7.08 20.18
C ASP A 1061 -2.00 -8.05 19.98
N TYR A 1062 -0.78 -7.54 20.15
CA TYR A 1062 0.45 -8.28 19.98
C TYR A 1062 0.95 -8.76 21.33
N VAL A 1063 0.97 -10.08 21.52
CA VAL A 1063 1.33 -10.70 22.79
C VAL A 1063 2.64 -11.45 22.67
N PHE A 1064 3.50 -11.27 23.68
CA PHE A 1064 4.74 -12.03 23.77
C PHE A 1064 4.44 -13.52 24.03
N SER A 1065 5.11 -14.39 23.28
CA SER A 1065 5.03 -15.84 23.39
C SER A 1065 6.40 -16.49 23.34
N ALA A 1066 6.62 -17.49 24.19
CA ALA A 1066 7.80 -18.33 24.19
C ALA A 1066 7.50 -19.64 23.43
N ARG A 1067 7.80 -19.67 22.11
CA ARG A 1067 7.56 -20.84 21.26
C ARG A 1067 8.71 -21.84 21.36
N LYS A 1068 8.42 -23.14 21.35
CA LYS A 1068 9.46 -24.18 21.26
C LYS A 1068 10.23 -24.08 19.93
N GLN A 1069 11.54 -24.26 20.00
CA GLN A 1069 12.41 -24.31 18.83
C GLN A 1069 12.58 -25.76 18.35
N LEU A 1070 12.77 -25.94 17.04
CA LEU A 1070 13.08 -27.25 16.49
C LEU A 1070 14.44 -27.75 17.00
N PRO A 1071 14.59 -29.05 17.32
CA PRO A 1071 15.81 -29.60 17.92
C PRO A 1071 17.09 -29.41 17.10
N GLU A 1072 16.95 -29.24 15.79
CA GLU A 1072 18.05 -29.11 14.81
C GLU A 1072 18.50 -27.66 14.58
N SER A 1073 17.72 -26.68 15.07
CA SER A 1073 17.98 -25.26 14.88
C SER A 1073 18.77 -24.71 16.07
N LEU A 1074 19.92 -24.09 15.79
CA LEU A 1074 20.72 -23.43 16.81
C LEU A 1074 20.14 -22.05 17.14
N SER A 1075 19.85 -21.79 18.41
CA SER A 1075 19.55 -20.43 18.88
C SER A 1075 20.82 -19.60 19.03
N SER A 1076 20.83 -18.37 18.50
CA SER A 1076 21.96 -17.45 18.62
C SER A 1076 22.22 -16.95 20.04
N SER A 1077 21.21 -17.02 20.93
CA SER A 1077 21.39 -16.72 22.35
C SER A 1077 22.37 -17.69 23.03
N ASN A 1078 22.52 -18.89 22.48
CA ASN A 1078 23.32 -19.96 23.06
C ASN A 1078 24.74 -20.05 22.42
N THR A 1079 25.06 -19.24 21.40
CA THR A 1079 26.34 -19.32 20.68
C THR A 1079 27.40 -18.33 21.17
N VAL A 1080 27.03 -17.24 21.85
CA VAL A 1080 27.98 -16.25 22.39
C VAL A 1080 27.60 -15.83 23.80
N ASN A 1081 28.37 -16.30 24.79
CA ASN A 1081 28.34 -15.74 26.14
C ASN A 1081 29.23 -14.49 26.20
N ILE A 1082 28.62 -13.34 26.54
CA ILE A 1082 29.37 -12.15 26.93
C ILE A 1082 29.85 -12.38 28.37
N LEU A 1083 31.05 -12.93 28.50
CA LEU A 1083 31.71 -13.05 29.80
C LEU A 1083 31.94 -11.63 30.33
N ARG A 1084 31.26 -11.27 31.43
CA ARG A 1084 31.63 -10.08 32.20
C ARG A 1084 32.85 -10.45 33.03
N GLN A 1085 33.73 -9.47 33.25
CA GLN A 1085 35.03 -9.66 33.93
C GLN A 1085 34.93 -10.27 35.35
N ASP A 1086 33.73 -10.40 35.91
CA ASP A 1086 33.45 -11.02 37.21
C ASP A 1086 33.26 -12.55 37.18
N ASP A 1087 33.12 -13.17 36.01
CA ASP A 1087 32.90 -14.63 35.89
C ASP A 1087 34.18 -15.48 36.04
N ASP A 1088 35.36 -14.86 36.21
CA ASP A 1088 36.65 -15.56 36.36
C ASP A 1088 36.97 -16.02 37.79
N ILE A 1089 36.14 -15.72 38.82
CA ILE A 1089 36.55 -15.89 40.22
C ILE A 1089 35.84 -17.02 41.00
N PHE A 1090 34.80 -17.68 40.48
CA PHE A 1090 34.17 -18.79 41.23
C PHE A 1090 33.89 -20.04 40.39
N PRO A 1091 34.80 -21.03 40.36
CA PRO A 1091 34.40 -22.40 40.15
C PRO A 1091 33.57 -22.85 41.37
N LYS A 1092 32.27 -23.06 41.19
CA LYS A 1092 31.40 -23.66 42.21
C LYS A 1092 31.99 -25.00 42.64
N GLY A 1093 32.30 -25.12 43.93
CA GLY A 1093 32.43 -26.39 44.65
C GLY A 1093 31.08 -26.90 45.13
#